data_AF-A0AAD8DC49-F1
#
_entry.id   AF-A0AAD8DC49-F1
#
_cell.length_a   1.000
_cell.length_b   1.000
_cell.length_c   1.000
_cell.angle_alpha   90.00
_cell.angle_beta   90.00
_cell.angle_gamma   90.00
#
_symmetry.space_group_name_H-M   'P 1'
#
loop_
_entity.id
_entity.type
_entity.pdbx_description
1 polymer ?
#
loop_
_entity_poly.entity_id
_entity_poly.type
_entity_poly.pdbx_seq_one_letter_code
_entity_poly.pdbx_strand_id
1 'polypeptide(L)'
;MVMFFVHTMITIILLFCLYPSVLGEEYANLEFDDNIDEIFSDLEPDSVGHRVPRQVKKLESKPHIIDFKVKTTIISRYAFTAVSCTMINRVSAAKEGVFQIQIPAAAYISNFTMIIGGRVYPSEVREKEKKLKGKKKEAKKPGNGAKAGNIESEMETFRIAASIPGKNKATFLLAYEELLQRRLGKYEHVTSVRPQQLVSKLSVEVNIVEHSEITYFETPQLRNGRTSSSANTANPNSKPEAPLSTVVNQTKTTCKVTFSPNIVQQARIARNGMLGDFVVRYDVERELGIGDIQVLNGYFVHYFAPKDLPAVPKNVVFVIDTSASMVGTKIRQTKEALFTILKDLRPQDHFNIVSFSNRIKVWQQGKLVPVTPDNIRDAKKFIYLLSPTGGTNINGGIQTGAELLSDYKASHRRTQGSVSLIIFLTDGRPTVGETQSSVILSNTKEAVQEQSCLFSIGIGNDVDYRLLERMALENCGMMRRIYEDADARTMLKGFYDEIGTPLLSDIHIDYTEDTVEYVTQKLFTNYFNGSEIVIAGKLSDQSTGSLHVQVKASNSDKSIMLETDVPLQDKAKEVEKNINSLMNTTTEKDYIERLWGYLSVKELLQSRLRSGSSRERETLSNQAKNLSLTYNFVTPVTSMVIEQPDIQMDKPRDDDADPLDEEHGEKPQSLHRNTKQPDVSVKKPEKKKIISKTSADGDPHFVVDFPLSKMAVCFNINGEPGDVLRLVSDHKNSGVTVNGKLIGAPAPVNSHKKQRTYFSTITIMVSKPQRSYIEITPRKVILDSKDRMVLPCDKTSAVERDGLAVSIVGKSNITVTVQGSVSFVILVHHYKNPAPYQRDHLGFYISSSKGLSSDSHGLLGQFLYHEVSITEMPVNVTIHENLLNGTKSNQEPQSPSTALKLKDRLVPAVKKQRKIHRGRHQVDCWFVKNNAAKLIDGVYQDYVVSHLFDTTTRSDTSNEL
;
A
#
# COMPACT_ATOMS: atom_id res chain seq x y z
N MET A 1 23.53 -39.84 38.19
CA MET A 1 23.33 -38.80 39.24
C MET A 1 22.17 -37.91 38.82
N VAL A 2 20.98 -38.51 38.80
CA VAL A 2 19.67 -37.93 38.48
C VAL A 2 18.74 -38.57 39.49
N MET A 3 18.71 -37.99 40.69
CA MET A 3 17.84 -38.32 41.83
C MET A 3 18.37 -37.42 42.96
N PHE A 4 17.80 -36.21 43.14
CA PHE A 4 17.78 -35.48 44.42
C PHE A 4 17.09 -34.10 44.37
N PHE A 5 16.27 -33.78 43.35
CA PHE A 5 15.54 -32.51 43.31
C PHE A 5 14.03 -32.63 42.99
N VAL A 6 13.44 -33.80 43.16
CA VAL A 6 11.99 -34.06 42.93
C VAL A 6 11.28 -34.57 44.18
N HIS A 7 11.77 -34.24 45.39
CA HIS A 7 11.13 -34.70 46.64
C HIS A 7 10.88 -33.60 47.68
N THR A 8 10.95 -32.32 47.28
CA THR A 8 10.69 -31.18 48.17
C THR A 8 9.75 -30.16 47.52
N MET A 9 8.79 -30.64 46.72
CA MET A 9 7.73 -29.85 46.07
C MET A 9 6.41 -30.66 45.97
N ILE A 10 6.21 -31.68 46.84
CA ILE A 10 5.01 -32.55 46.84
C ILE A 10 4.35 -32.65 48.24
N THR A 11 4.61 -31.69 49.14
CA THR A 11 4.06 -31.71 50.51
C THR A 11 3.37 -30.42 50.96
N ILE A 12 3.04 -29.51 50.04
CA ILE A 12 2.25 -28.28 50.35
C ILE A 12 1.10 -28.04 49.34
N ILE A 13 0.80 -29.00 48.44
CA ILE A 13 -0.32 -28.90 47.46
C ILE A 13 -1.37 -30.00 47.71
N LEU A 14 -1.50 -30.45 48.97
CA LEU A 14 -2.45 -31.49 49.36
C LEU A 14 -3.08 -31.19 50.74
N LEU A 15 -3.57 -29.96 50.89
CA LEU A 15 -4.57 -29.59 51.91
C LEU A 15 -5.22 -28.29 51.42
N PHE A 16 -6.56 -28.26 51.43
CA PHE A 16 -7.46 -27.24 50.85
C PHE A 16 -7.90 -27.43 49.40
N CYS A 17 -8.55 -28.57 49.16
CA CYS A 17 -9.76 -28.64 48.33
C CYS A 17 -10.64 -29.72 48.95
N LEU A 18 -11.81 -29.36 49.50
CA LEU A 18 -13.05 -30.16 49.63
C LEU A 18 -14.01 -29.51 50.65
N TYR A 19 -14.90 -28.62 50.19
CA TYR A 19 -16.38 -28.70 50.25
C TYR A 19 -17.04 -27.30 50.11
N PRO A 20 -18.25 -27.21 49.51
CA PRO A 20 -18.77 -25.99 48.88
C PRO A 20 -19.96 -25.34 49.60
N SER A 21 -20.28 -24.12 49.12
CA SER A 21 -21.59 -23.43 49.10
C SER A 21 -22.25 -23.01 50.42
N VAL A 22 -22.56 -21.70 50.54
CA VAL A 22 -23.93 -21.12 50.74
C VAL A 22 -23.84 -19.61 51.10
N LEU A 23 -24.53 -18.79 50.30
CA LEU A 23 -25.21 -17.48 50.52
C LEU A 23 -24.52 -16.29 51.22
N GLY A 24 -24.78 -15.09 50.67
CA GLY A 24 -25.02 -13.87 51.48
C GLY A 24 -24.40 -12.57 50.95
N GLU A 25 -25.23 -11.67 50.46
CA GLU A 25 -24.95 -10.26 50.17
C GLU A 25 -24.51 -9.48 51.42
N GLU A 26 -23.65 -8.45 51.28
CA GLU A 26 -23.99 -7.04 51.53
C GLU A 26 -22.75 -6.12 51.53
N TYR A 27 -22.98 -4.93 50.97
CA TYR A 27 -22.12 -3.76 51.01
C TYR A 27 -22.22 -3.05 52.38
N ALA A 28 -21.12 -2.48 52.87
CA ALA A 28 -20.99 -1.11 53.43
C ALA A 28 -20.02 -1.01 54.62
N ASN A 29 -19.39 0.18 54.70
CA ASN A 29 -18.74 0.82 55.86
C ASN A 29 -17.31 0.39 56.22
N LEU A 30 -16.34 1.17 55.72
CA LEU A 30 -15.02 1.34 56.32
C LEU A 30 -14.96 2.76 56.91
N GLU A 31 -15.13 2.85 58.23
CA GLU A 31 -14.80 4.01 59.04
C GLU A 31 -13.28 4.06 59.30
N PHE A 32 -12.79 5.29 59.44
CA PHE A 32 -11.44 5.65 59.82
C PHE A 32 -11.17 5.30 61.29
N ASP A 33 -9.94 4.84 61.59
CA ASP A 33 -9.40 4.92 62.95
C ASP A 33 -7.95 5.42 62.93
N ASP A 34 -7.73 6.52 63.62
CA ASP A 34 -6.48 7.19 63.90
C ASP A 34 -5.89 6.58 65.18
N ASN A 35 -4.65 6.06 65.16
CA ASN A 35 -3.70 6.08 66.29
C ASN A 35 -2.46 5.22 65.99
N ILE A 36 -1.36 5.87 65.58
CA ILE A 36 0.00 5.33 65.75
C ILE A 36 0.89 6.48 66.22
N ASP A 37 0.88 6.72 67.52
CA ASP A 37 1.87 7.52 68.25
C ASP A 37 2.21 6.75 69.53
N GLU A 38 2.96 5.63 69.44
CA GLU A 38 3.60 5.03 70.62
C GLU A 38 4.66 3.97 70.28
N ILE A 39 5.71 4.34 69.54
CA ILE A 39 7.02 3.68 69.65
C ILE A 39 8.06 4.76 69.40
N PHE A 40 8.68 5.30 70.46
CA PHE A 40 10.04 5.88 70.54
C PHE A 40 10.08 6.90 71.70
N SER A 41 10.30 6.41 72.92
CA SER A 41 10.80 7.22 74.01
C SER A 41 11.72 6.35 74.86
N ASP A 42 13.03 6.49 74.66
CA ASP A 42 14.00 6.42 75.75
C ASP A 42 15.36 6.91 75.25
N LEU A 43 15.97 7.78 76.07
CA LEU A 43 17.34 8.33 76.08
C LEU A 43 17.52 9.80 75.64
N GLU A 44 17.70 10.65 76.66
CA GLU A 44 18.64 11.79 76.70
C GLU A 44 19.14 11.95 78.15
N PRO A 45 20.21 12.70 78.46
CA PRO A 45 21.34 13.14 77.62
C PRO A 45 22.71 12.94 78.30
N ASP A 46 23.80 12.98 77.53
CA ASP A 46 25.09 13.42 78.07
C ASP A 46 25.88 14.21 77.02
N SER A 47 26.33 15.39 77.44
CA SER A 47 26.88 16.46 76.61
C SER A 47 28.41 16.47 76.62
N VAL A 48 29.08 16.30 75.49
CA VAL A 48 30.31 17.05 75.14
C VAL A 48 30.41 17.16 73.62
N GLY A 49 30.32 18.39 73.10
CA GLY A 49 30.39 18.67 71.67
C GLY A 49 31.83 18.74 71.15
N HIS A 50 32.05 18.21 69.94
CA HIS A 50 33.05 18.71 68.99
C HIS A 50 32.45 18.69 67.57
N ARG A 51 32.63 19.82 66.88
CA ARG A 51 31.97 20.23 65.63
C ARG A 51 32.37 19.35 64.43
N VAL A 52 31.37 18.93 63.64
CA VAL A 52 31.55 18.41 62.27
C VAL A 52 30.81 19.34 61.29
N PRO A 53 31.35 19.65 60.10
CA PRO A 53 30.82 20.71 59.25
C PRO A 53 29.43 20.38 58.69
N ARG A 54 28.46 21.23 58.99
CA ARG A 54 27.12 21.20 58.40
C ARG A 54 27.17 21.70 56.95
N GLN A 55 27.53 20.84 56.02
CA GLN A 55 27.13 20.94 54.62
C GLN A 55 26.51 19.62 54.15
N VAL A 56 25.33 19.31 54.71
CA VAL A 56 24.37 18.51 53.94
C VAL A 56 23.88 19.41 52.82
N LYS A 57 24.45 19.26 51.62
CA LYS A 57 23.82 19.78 50.40
C LYS A 57 22.39 19.25 50.40
N LYS A 58 21.43 20.14 50.63
CA LYS A 58 20.00 19.87 50.43
C LYS A 58 19.87 19.31 49.03
N LEU A 59 19.66 18.00 48.89
CA LEU A 59 19.46 17.37 47.59
C LEU A 59 18.17 17.98 47.05
N GLU A 60 18.29 18.91 46.09
CA GLU A 60 17.12 19.57 45.51
C GLU A 60 16.25 18.51 44.85
N SER A 61 15.17 18.10 45.53
CA SER A 61 14.25 17.10 44.99
C SER A 61 13.49 17.73 43.82
N LYS A 62 13.84 17.32 42.60
CA LYS A 62 13.07 17.66 41.41
C LYS A 62 11.66 17.06 41.49
N PRO A 63 10.66 17.64 40.82
CA PRO A 63 9.34 17.02 40.72
C PRO A 63 9.41 15.59 40.18
N HIS A 64 8.65 14.68 40.81
CA HIS A 64 8.67 13.26 40.49
C HIS A 64 7.52 12.88 39.56
N ILE A 65 7.77 12.11 38.49
CA ILE A 65 6.73 11.65 37.56
C ILE A 65 6.03 10.43 38.19
N ILE A 66 4.73 10.54 38.45
CA ILE A 66 3.91 9.47 39.03
C ILE A 66 3.14 8.67 37.97
N ASP A 67 2.81 9.30 36.85
CA ASP A 67 2.03 8.68 35.76
C ASP A 67 2.60 9.17 34.42
N PHE A 68 2.94 8.22 33.54
CA PHE A 68 3.40 8.47 32.19
C PHE A 68 2.68 7.50 31.25
N LYS A 69 1.77 8.04 30.43
CA LYS A 69 0.94 7.26 29.51
C LYS A 69 1.11 7.77 28.09
N VAL A 70 1.32 6.86 27.16
CA VAL A 70 1.22 7.14 25.72
C VAL A 70 0.12 6.25 25.16
N LYS A 71 -0.86 6.85 24.49
CA LYS A 71 -1.91 6.14 23.78
C LYS A 71 -1.89 6.56 22.32
N THR A 72 -1.69 5.61 21.43
CA THR A 72 -1.75 5.80 19.99
C THR A 72 -2.95 5.05 19.43
N THR A 73 -3.80 5.73 18.65
CA THR A 73 -4.82 5.10 17.81
C THR A 73 -4.42 5.28 16.34
N ILE A 74 -4.10 4.20 15.64
CA ILE A 74 -3.76 4.19 14.21
C ILE A 74 -5.02 3.75 13.46
N ILE A 75 -5.56 4.63 12.62
CA ILE A 75 -6.75 4.38 11.80
C ILE A 75 -6.34 4.54 10.34
N SER A 76 -6.41 3.45 9.57
CA SER A 76 -6.05 3.48 8.16
C SER A 76 -4.70 4.18 7.93
N ARG A 77 -3.63 3.67 8.57
CA ARG A 77 -2.25 4.25 8.55
C ARG A 77 -2.09 5.65 9.19
N TYR A 78 -3.16 6.35 9.56
CA TYR A 78 -3.08 7.67 10.19
C TYR A 78 -3.13 7.54 11.72
N ALA A 79 -2.06 7.98 12.40
CA ALA A 79 -1.86 7.78 13.82
C ALA A 79 -2.19 9.04 14.63
N PHE A 80 -3.06 8.89 15.61
CA PHE A 80 -3.38 9.88 16.64
C PHE A 80 -2.69 9.48 17.93
N THR A 81 -1.72 10.26 18.39
CA THR A 81 -0.99 9.95 19.62
C THR A 81 -1.28 10.98 20.71
N ALA A 82 -1.71 10.50 21.88
CA ALA A 82 -1.91 11.28 23.09
C ALA A 82 -0.92 10.86 24.17
N VAL A 83 -0.19 11.82 24.72
CA VAL A 83 0.82 11.65 25.77
C VAL A 83 0.34 12.37 27.01
N SER A 84 0.26 11.66 28.13
CA SER A 84 -0.08 12.21 29.44
C SER A 84 1.07 11.98 30.41
N CYS A 85 1.53 13.04 31.06
CA CYS A 85 2.58 12.98 32.06
C CYS A 85 2.17 13.76 33.31
N THR A 86 2.03 13.09 34.44
CA THR A 86 1.70 13.73 35.73
C THR A 86 2.92 13.74 36.65
N MET A 87 3.28 14.93 37.11
CA MET A 87 4.39 15.20 38.03
C MET A 87 3.86 15.71 39.37
N ILE A 88 4.49 15.30 40.47
CA ILE A 88 4.21 15.81 41.81
C ILE A 88 5.42 16.54 42.37
N ASN A 89 5.18 17.74 42.90
CA ASN A 89 6.15 18.48 43.70
C ASN A 89 5.87 18.24 45.18
N ARG A 90 6.69 17.39 45.83
CA ARG A 90 6.51 17.04 47.26
C ARG A 90 7.07 18.09 48.21
N VAL A 91 7.91 19.01 47.74
CA VAL A 91 8.47 20.07 48.60
C VAL A 91 7.51 21.25 48.69
N SER A 92 7.60 22.01 49.79
CA SER A 92 6.75 23.18 50.03
C SER A 92 7.07 24.37 49.10
N ALA A 93 8.29 24.42 48.56
CA ALA A 93 8.67 25.46 47.61
C ALA A 93 8.24 25.10 46.18
N ALA A 94 7.88 26.10 45.38
CA ALA A 94 7.65 25.89 43.96
C ALA A 94 8.93 25.39 43.28
N LYS A 95 8.79 24.37 42.42
CA LYS A 95 9.91 23.76 41.68
C LYS A 95 9.55 23.61 40.21
N GLU A 96 10.56 23.77 39.37
CA GLU A 96 10.42 23.59 37.92
C GLU A 96 10.26 22.10 37.57
N GLY A 97 9.16 21.75 36.91
CA GLY A 97 8.95 20.46 36.27
C GLY A 97 9.20 20.58 34.76
N VAL A 98 9.92 19.62 34.19
CA VAL A 98 10.28 19.61 32.77
C VAL A 98 9.61 18.43 32.08
N PHE A 99 8.62 18.71 31.23
CA PHE A 99 8.04 17.72 30.33
C PHE A 99 8.85 17.69 29.04
N GLN A 100 9.34 16.50 28.67
CA GLN A 100 10.12 16.29 27.48
C GLN A 100 9.79 14.94 26.85
N ILE A 101 9.55 14.92 25.54
CA ILE A 101 9.34 13.70 24.77
C ILE A 101 9.89 13.88 23.35
N GLN A 102 10.31 12.77 22.73
CA GLN A 102 10.66 12.73 21.32
C GLN A 102 9.43 12.29 20.51
N ILE A 103 9.07 13.08 19.50
CA ILE A 103 7.94 12.84 18.58
C ILE A 103 8.46 12.68 17.15
N PRO A 104 7.80 11.92 16.26
CA PRO A 104 8.25 11.80 14.88
C PRO A 104 8.32 13.16 14.18
N ALA A 105 9.38 13.41 13.40
CA ALA A 105 9.57 14.68 12.68
C ALA A 105 8.52 14.90 11.57
N ALA A 106 7.90 13.82 11.10
CA ALA A 106 6.78 13.90 10.17
C ALA A 106 5.45 14.25 10.88
N ALA A 107 5.38 14.23 12.21
CA ALA A 107 4.16 14.48 12.94
C ALA A 107 3.86 15.99 13.07
N TYR A 108 2.58 16.34 13.09
CA TYR A 108 2.13 17.67 13.51
C TYR A 108 1.53 17.59 14.91
N ILE A 109 2.00 18.47 15.80
CA ILE A 109 1.34 18.66 17.10
C ILE A 109 -0.02 19.30 16.82
N SER A 110 -1.08 18.73 17.39
CA SER A 110 -2.45 19.21 17.21
C SER A 110 -3.06 19.82 18.47
N ASN A 111 -2.58 19.44 19.66
CA ASN A 111 -3.05 20.03 20.92
C ASN A 111 -2.00 19.87 22.03
N PHE A 112 -1.96 20.83 22.95
CA PHE A 112 -1.20 20.74 24.19
C PHE A 112 -1.92 21.45 25.35
N THR A 113 -2.07 20.76 26.48
CA THR A 113 -2.71 21.32 27.67
C THR A 113 -1.88 21.03 28.90
N MET A 114 -1.72 22.03 29.77
CA MET A 114 -1.13 21.84 31.10
C MET A 114 -2.19 22.06 32.17
N ILE A 115 -2.19 21.21 33.20
CA ILE A 115 -3.05 21.37 34.36
C ILE A 115 -2.14 21.47 35.58
N ILE A 116 -1.98 22.66 36.16
CA ILE A 116 -1.02 22.92 37.25
C ILE A 116 -1.78 23.43 38.47
N GLY A 117 -1.70 22.71 39.59
CA GLY A 117 -2.38 23.10 40.83
C GLY A 117 -3.90 23.29 40.66
N GLY A 118 -4.53 22.50 39.79
CA GLY A 118 -5.96 22.57 39.47
C GLY A 118 -6.35 23.59 38.40
N ARG A 119 -5.42 24.43 37.92
CA ARG A 119 -5.69 25.40 36.83
C ARG A 119 -5.33 24.81 35.48
N VAL A 120 -6.21 24.99 34.50
CA VAL A 120 -6.01 24.53 33.12
C VAL A 120 -5.40 25.65 32.28
N TYR A 121 -4.36 25.31 31.52
CA TYR A 121 -3.66 26.18 30.59
C TYR A 121 -3.72 25.52 29.21
N PRO A 122 -4.76 25.82 28.40
CA PRO A 122 -4.88 25.30 27.05
C PRO A 122 -3.87 25.99 26.12
N SER A 123 -3.53 25.32 25.02
CA SER A 123 -2.78 25.94 23.92
C SER A 123 -3.68 26.32 22.76
N GLU A 124 -3.33 27.40 22.08
CA GLU A 124 -3.90 27.80 20.81
C GLU A 124 -2.82 27.82 19.72
N VAL A 125 -3.17 27.38 18.51
CA VAL A 125 -2.31 27.47 17.34
C VAL A 125 -2.55 28.80 16.64
N ARG A 126 -1.51 29.64 16.56
CA ARG A 126 -1.56 30.97 15.92
C ARG A 126 -0.56 31.08 14.77
N GLU A 127 -0.71 32.13 13.97
CA GLU A 127 0.26 32.48 12.93
C GLU A 127 1.65 32.73 13.54
N LYS A 128 2.70 32.22 12.88
CA LYS A 128 4.07 32.43 13.31
C LYS A 128 4.55 33.82 12.87
N GLU A 129 4.81 34.71 13.82
CA GLU A 129 5.30 36.06 13.51
C GLU A 129 6.64 36.04 12.75
N LYS A 130 6.72 36.77 11.62
CA LYS A 130 7.99 37.03 10.92
C LYS A 130 8.86 37.90 11.82
N LYS A 131 9.89 37.35 12.47
CA LYS A 131 10.90 38.13 13.20
C LYS A 131 11.60 39.11 12.24
N LEU A 132 11.17 40.37 12.25
CA LEU A 132 11.84 41.48 11.57
C LEU A 132 13.25 41.64 12.14
N LYS A 133 14.27 41.48 11.30
CA LYS A 133 15.66 41.83 11.61
C LYS A 133 15.76 43.34 11.79
N GLY A 134 15.45 43.85 12.98
CA GLY A 134 15.51 45.29 13.24
C GLY A 134 14.74 45.77 14.46
N LYS A 135 15.02 45.23 15.65
CA LYS A 135 14.86 45.93 16.94
C LYS A 135 15.52 45.10 18.05
N LYS A 136 16.77 45.43 18.37
CA LYS A 136 17.34 45.12 19.69
C LYS A 136 16.57 45.98 20.70
N LYS A 137 15.62 45.38 21.43
CA LYS A 137 15.25 45.81 22.77
C LYS A 137 15.51 44.64 23.69
N GLU A 138 16.23 44.91 24.78
CA GLU A 138 16.59 43.97 25.83
C GLU A 138 15.36 43.21 26.31
N ALA A 139 15.27 41.93 25.94
CA ALA A 139 14.30 41.00 26.49
C ALA A 139 15.06 39.92 27.25
N LYS A 140 14.60 39.67 28.47
CA LYS A 140 15.02 38.61 29.39
C LYS A 140 15.29 37.28 28.64
N LYS A 141 16.24 36.51 29.16
CA LYS A 141 16.64 35.14 28.73
C LYS A 141 15.46 34.37 28.09
N PRO A 142 15.69 33.64 26.98
CA PRO A 142 14.62 32.99 26.22
C PRO A 142 13.99 31.87 27.07
N GLY A 143 12.90 32.20 27.75
CA GLY A 143 12.03 31.25 28.45
C GLY A 143 10.90 30.82 27.51
N ASN A 144 10.70 29.50 27.45
CA ASN A 144 9.49 28.83 26.96
C ASN A 144 8.95 29.26 25.58
N GLY A 145 9.55 28.70 24.54
CA GLY A 145 8.87 28.48 23.27
C GLY A 145 9.18 27.07 22.80
N ALA A 146 8.17 26.35 22.30
CA ALA A 146 8.40 25.14 21.52
C ALA A 146 9.42 25.49 20.42
N LYS A 147 10.63 24.93 20.50
CA LYS A 147 11.63 25.10 19.45
C LYS A 147 11.14 24.36 18.21
N ALA A 148 10.39 25.05 17.36
CA ALA A 148 10.14 24.61 16.00
C ALA A 148 11.44 24.78 15.20
N GLY A 149 12.11 23.67 14.89
CA GLY A 149 13.20 23.60 13.94
C GLY A 149 14.44 22.87 14.44
N ASN A 150 14.38 21.54 14.43
CA ASN A 150 15.51 20.65 14.13
C ASN A 150 14.94 19.57 13.21
N ILE A 151 14.95 19.80 11.89
CA ILE A 151 14.30 19.00 10.82
C ILE A 151 14.93 17.58 10.67
N GLU A 152 15.75 17.14 11.62
CA GLU A 152 16.97 16.43 11.26
C GLU A 152 17.12 15.04 11.87
N SER A 153 16.31 14.64 12.85
CA SER A 153 16.19 13.25 13.33
C SER A 153 14.82 12.70 12.89
N GLU A 154 14.66 11.40 12.68
CA GLU A 154 13.30 10.82 12.49
C GLU A 154 12.35 11.24 13.63
N MET A 155 12.93 11.69 14.75
CA MET A 155 12.27 12.28 15.90
C MET A 155 12.70 13.74 16.17
N GLU A 156 11.76 14.64 16.44
CA GLU A 156 11.97 15.94 17.07
C GLU A 156 11.77 15.86 18.59
N THR A 157 12.39 16.76 19.36
CA THR A 157 12.19 16.82 20.82
C THR A 157 11.24 17.94 21.19
N PHE A 158 10.07 17.59 21.71
CA PHE A 158 9.17 18.51 22.38
C PHE A 158 9.61 18.69 23.84
N ARG A 159 9.79 19.94 24.29
CA ARG A 159 10.20 20.24 25.66
C ARG A 159 9.52 21.50 26.17
N ILE A 160 9.00 21.42 27.38
CA ILE A 160 8.44 22.55 28.11
C ILE A 160 8.78 22.45 29.60
N ALA A 161 9.04 23.59 30.21
CA ALA A 161 9.29 23.71 31.63
C ALA A 161 8.19 24.57 32.26
N ALA A 162 7.64 24.12 33.39
CA ALA A 162 6.62 24.87 34.13
C ALA A 162 6.91 24.85 35.63
N SER A 163 6.59 25.95 36.31
CA SER A 163 6.72 26.03 37.77
C SER A 163 5.54 25.31 38.42
N ILE A 164 5.82 24.24 39.17
CA ILE A 164 4.83 23.46 39.91
C ILE A 164 4.80 23.99 41.35
N PRO A 165 3.66 24.51 41.84
CA PRO A 165 3.55 24.97 43.22
C PRO A 165 3.93 23.89 44.23
N GLY A 166 4.32 24.30 45.43
CA GLY A 166 4.65 23.36 46.49
C GLY A 166 3.47 22.46 46.86
N LYS A 167 3.76 21.20 47.19
CA LYS A 167 2.75 20.17 47.55
C LYS A 167 1.63 19.99 46.51
N ASN A 168 1.87 20.36 45.26
CA ASN A 168 0.91 20.28 44.17
C ASN A 168 1.39 19.35 43.05
N LYS A 169 0.50 19.07 42.10
CA LYS A 169 0.79 18.30 40.89
C LYS A 169 0.63 19.13 39.63
N ALA A 170 1.30 18.69 38.57
CA ALA A 170 1.11 19.17 37.21
C ALA A 170 0.86 18.00 36.28
N THR A 171 -0.14 18.09 35.40
CA THR A 171 -0.40 17.13 34.33
C THR A 171 -0.18 17.81 32.98
N PHE A 172 0.63 17.20 32.14
CA PHE A 172 0.93 17.65 30.78
C PHE A 172 0.25 16.69 29.80
N LEU A 173 -0.54 17.23 28.88
CA LEU A 173 -1.27 16.49 27.84
C LEU A 173 -0.79 16.99 26.48
N LEU A 174 -0.20 16.12 25.67
CA LEU A 174 0.26 16.44 24.32
C LEU A 174 -0.46 15.53 23.32
N ALA A 175 -0.99 16.10 22.24
CA ALA A 175 -1.55 15.36 21.11
C ALA A 175 -0.79 15.69 19.83
N TYR A 176 -0.44 14.66 19.06
CA TYR A 176 0.18 14.82 17.75
C TYR A 176 -0.30 13.73 16.78
N GLU A 177 -0.20 14.05 15.49
CA GLU A 177 -0.74 13.24 14.40
C GLU A 177 0.31 12.99 13.33
N GLU A 178 0.33 11.78 12.77
CA GLU A 178 1.23 11.39 11.69
C GLU A 178 0.57 10.42 10.71
N LEU A 179 0.94 10.52 9.42
CA LEU A 179 0.68 9.44 8.46
C LEU A 179 1.88 8.50 8.42
N LEU A 180 1.66 7.23 8.77
CA LEU A 180 2.70 6.21 8.70
C LEU A 180 3.10 5.95 7.25
N GLN A 181 4.41 5.90 7.00
CA GLN A 181 4.94 5.62 5.66
C GLN A 181 5.30 4.14 5.54
N ARG A 182 4.80 3.50 4.47
CA ARG A 182 5.19 2.13 4.14
C ARG A 182 6.60 2.11 3.55
N ARG A 183 7.53 1.43 4.21
CA ARG A 183 8.91 1.24 3.74
C ARG A 183 9.29 -0.23 3.86
N LEU A 184 10.02 -0.75 2.87
CA LEU A 184 10.45 -2.16 2.84
C LEU A 184 9.30 -3.14 3.09
N GLY A 185 8.09 -2.76 2.67
CA GLY A 185 6.89 -3.59 2.78
C GLY A 185 6.19 -3.53 4.14
N LYS A 186 6.53 -2.59 5.03
CA LYS A 186 5.93 -2.49 6.36
C LYS A 186 5.69 -1.04 6.77
N TYR A 187 4.70 -0.81 7.62
CA TYR A 187 4.56 0.42 8.40
C TYR A 187 5.32 0.26 9.71
N GLU A 188 6.04 1.28 10.15
CA GLU A 188 6.71 1.32 11.46
C GLU A 188 6.17 2.53 12.25
N HIS A 189 5.55 2.26 13.40
CA HIS A 189 5.21 3.28 14.39
C HIS A 189 6.18 3.19 15.56
N VAL A 190 6.71 4.33 15.99
CA VAL A 190 7.75 4.42 17.02
C VAL A 190 7.32 5.37 18.12
N THR A 191 7.27 4.87 19.36
CA THR A 191 7.01 5.66 20.56
C THR A 191 8.29 5.75 21.41
N SER A 192 8.81 6.96 21.64
CA SER A 192 9.97 7.18 22.51
C SER A 192 9.59 7.13 24.00
N VAL A 193 10.04 6.10 24.72
CA VAL A 193 9.81 5.93 26.16
C VAL A 193 11.04 6.37 26.96
N ARG A 194 11.15 7.67 27.23
CA ARG A 194 12.31 8.28 27.93
C ARG A 194 11.91 9.31 29.01
N PRO A 195 11.17 8.92 30.07
CA PRO A 195 10.76 9.82 31.15
C PRO A 195 11.92 10.42 32.00
N GLN A 196 13.16 9.99 31.82
CA GLN A 196 14.36 10.46 32.56
C GLN A 196 14.35 10.18 34.08
N GLN A 197 13.39 9.40 34.54
CA GLN A 197 13.28 8.86 35.89
C GLN A 197 12.40 7.61 35.86
N LEU A 198 12.48 6.77 36.89
CA LEU A 198 11.53 5.67 37.07
C LEU A 198 10.15 6.23 37.40
N VAL A 199 9.11 5.64 36.83
CA VAL A 199 7.73 6.12 36.95
C VAL A 199 6.87 5.06 37.62
N SER A 200 6.04 5.46 38.59
CA SER A 200 5.15 4.53 39.29
C SER A 200 4.17 3.82 38.37
N LYS A 201 3.51 4.57 37.48
CA LYS A 201 2.61 4.04 36.47
C LYS A 201 3.06 4.44 35.07
N LEU A 202 3.71 3.51 34.38
CA LEU A 202 4.12 3.66 32.98
C LEU A 202 3.25 2.77 32.09
N SER A 203 2.68 3.34 31.03
CA SER A 203 1.90 2.56 30.06
C SER A 203 2.04 3.13 28.65
N VAL A 204 2.26 2.25 27.68
CA VAL A 204 2.20 2.56 26.25
C VAL A 204 1.15 1.65 25.63
N GLU A 205 0.12 2.25 25.05
CA GLU A 205 -0.97 1.55 24.35
C GLU A 205 -0.97 1.96 22.88
N VAL A 206 -0.97 0.99 21.97
CA VAL A 206 -1.10 1.20 20.52
C VAL A 206 -2.30 0.40 20.03
N ASN A 207 -3.32 1.08 19.52
CA ASN A 207 -4.52 0.48 18.94
C ASN A 207 -4.48 0.71 17.42
N ILE A 208 -4.34 -0.35 16.65
CA ILE A 208 -4.39 -0.34 15.19
C ILE A 208 -5.78 -0.75 14.74
N VAL A 209 -6.37 0.02 13.83
CA VAL A 209 -7.65 -0.24 13.18
C VAL A 209 -7.49 0.00 11.69
N GLU A 210 -7.55 -1.08 10.91
CA GLU A 210 -7.37 -1.06 9.46
C GLU A 210 -8.65 -1.51 8.76
N HIS A 211 -8.89 -0.96 7.57
CA HIS A 211 -9.99 -1.40 6.72
C HIS A 211 -9.71 -2.79 6.11
N SER A 212 -8.45 -3.02 5.77
CA SER A 212 -7.94 -4.27 5.20
C SER A 212 -7.43 -5.21 6.30
N GLU A 213 -7.38 -6.52 6.02
CA GLU A 213 -6.84 -7.50 6.96
C GLU A 213 -5.36 -7.21 7.27
N ILE A 214 -4.95 -7.29 8.53
CA ILE A 214 -3.56 -7.17 8.96
C ILE A 214 -2.85 -8.48 8.61
N THR A 215 -1.95 -8.44 7.62
CA THR A 215 -1.22 -9.61 7.09
C THR A 215 0.09 -9.85 7.81
N TYR A 216 0.66 -8.81 8.43
CA TYR A 216 1.89 -8.87 9.17
C TYR A 216 1.79 -8.03 10.45
N PHE A 217 2.37 -8.53 11.54
CA PHE A 217 2.46 -7.78 12.79
C PHE A 217 3.70 -8.24 13.60
N GLU A 218 4.47 -7.28 14.11
CA GLU A 218 5.55 -7.52 15.06
C GLU A 218 5.74 -6.33 16.03
N THR A 219 6.19 -6.65 17.24
CA THR A 219 6.63 -5.67 18.24
C THR A 219 7.98 -6.14 18.77
N PRO A 220 9.12 -5.66 18.21
CA PRO A 220 10.44 -6.08 18.66
C PRO A 220 10.81 -5.53 20.05
N GLN A 221 11.90 -6.03 20.63
CA GLN A 221 12.52 -5.47 21.84
C GLN A 221 12.76 -3.96 21.71
N LEU A 222 12.80 -3.26 22.85
CA LEU A 222 13.03 -1.82 22.91
C LEU A 222 14.33 -1.43 22.19
N ARG A 223 14.22 -0.50 21.24
CA ARG A 223 15.36 0.00 20.46
C ARG A 223 16.03 1.15 21.21
N ASN A 224 17.25 0.93 21.69
CA ASN A 224 18.02 1.99 22.35
C ASN A 224 18.64 2.90 21.28
N GLY A 225 18.39 4.21 21.39
CA GLY A 225 18.82 5.25 20.43
C GLY A 225 20.33 5.48 20.31
N ARG A 226 21.14 4.50 20.71
CA ARG A 226 22.58 4.42 20.49
C ARG A 226 22.88 3.03 19.93
N THR A 227 23.06 3.00 18.62
CA THR A 227 23.65 1.90 17.83
C THR A 227 22.99 0.52 17.97
N SER A 228 22.45 0.04 16.84
CA SER A 228 22.30 -1.38 16.52
C SER A 228 23.66 -2.08 16.55
N SER A 229 24.16 -2.41 17.73
CA SER A 229 25.42 -3.13 17.91
C SER A 229 25.43 -4.05 19.15
N SER A 230 24.26 -4.52 19.57
CA SER A 230 24.16 -5.64 20.53
C SER A 230 22.99 -6.59 20.23
N ALA A 231 22.67 -6.80 18.96
CA ALA A 231 21.79 -7.88 18.50
C ALA A 231 22.57 -9.11 17.97
N ASN A 232 23.90 -9.16 18.14
CA ASN A 232 24.74 -10.27 17.64
C ASN A 232 24.89 -11.45 18.60
N THR A 233 24.00 -11.61 19.58
CA THR A 233 23.92 -12.84 20.40
C THR A 233 22.56 -13.54 20.32
N ALA A 234 21.65 -13.10 19.44
CA ALA A 234 20.44 -13.84 19.14
C ALA A 234 20.64 -14.71 17.91
N ASN A 235 20.41 -16.00 18.07
CA ASN A 235 20.38 -16.99 17.00
C ASN A 235 19.48 -16.47 15.85
N PRO A 236 19.93 -16.41 14.58
CA PRO A 236 19.14 -15.85 13.47
C PRO A 236 17.81 -16.59 13.20
N ASN A 237 17.57 -17.71 13.90
CA ASN A 237 16.33 -18.50 13.88
C ASN A 237 15.37 -18.22 15.06
N SER A 238 15.66 -17.33 16.01
CA SER A 238 14.71 -16.96 17.08
C SER A 238 13.80 -15.82 16.62
N LYS A 239 12.47 -16.00 16.73
CA LYS A 239 11.50 -14.93 16.48
C LYS A 239 11.81 -13.72 17.37
N PRO A 240 11.68 -12.47 16.87
CA PRO A 240 11.83 -11.29 17.71
C PRO A 240 10.80 -11.34 18.86
N GLU A 241 11.27 -11.40 20.10
CA GLU A 241 10.39 -11.37 21.26
C GLU A 241 9.99 -9.94 21.60
N ALA A 242 8.73 -9.75 21.99
CA ALA A 242 8.24 -8.48 22.49
C ALA A 242 8.91 -8.11 23.82
N PRO A 243 8.95 -6.81 24.18
CA PRO A 243 9.41 -6.40 25.51
C PRO A 243 8.62 -7.13 26.60
N LEU A 244 9.30 -7.47 27.69
CA LEU A 244 8.63 -8.01 28.87
C LEU A 244 7.53 -7.04 29.33
N SER A 245 6.37 -7.55 29.78
CA SER A 245 5.15 -6.79 30.10
C SER A 245 4.37 -6.20 28.92
N THR A 246 4.64 -6.69 27.70
CA THR A 246 3.79 -6.41 26.52
C THR A 246 2.69 -7.45 26.37
N VAL A 247 1.45 -6.99 26.22
CA VAL A 247 0.27 -7.80 25.87
C VAL A 247 -0.19 -7.40 24.46
N VAL A 248 -0.47 -8.38 23.61
CA VAL A 248 -0.95 -8.17 22.23
C VAL A 248 -2.28 -8.90 22.07
N ASN A 249 -3.32 -8.16 21.71
CA ASN A 249 -4.64 -8.68 21.37
C ASN A 249 -4.96 -8.31 19.91
N GLN A 250 -4.91 -9.29 19.02
CA GLN A 250 -5.07 -9.08 17.58
C GLN A 250 -6.30 -9.80 17.04
N THR A 251 -7.05 -9.10 16.19
CA THR A 251 -8.09 -9.65 15.32
C THR A 251 -7.65 -9.52 13.86
N LYS A 252 -8.55 -9.81 12.90
CA LYS A 252 -8.24 -9.69 11.47
C LYS A 252 -7.88 -8.26 11.04
N THR A 253 -8.57 -7.26 11.58
CA THR A 253 -8.45 -5.85 11.15
C THR A 253 -8.04 -4.92 12.28
N THR A 254 -7.90 -5.43 13.51
CA THR A 254 -7.55 -4.63 14.68
C THR A 254 -6.43 -5.27 15.47
N CYS A 255 -5.58 -4.45 16.09
CA CYS A 255 -4.54 -4.93 17.00
C CYS A 255 -4.37 -3.96 18.15
N LYS A 256 -4.51 -4.45 19.39
CA LYS A 256 -4.24 -3.69 20.61
C LYS A 256 -2.97 -4.21 21.27
N VAL A 257 -2.01 -3.33 21.42
CA VAL A 257 -0.71 -3.59 22.04
C VAL A 257 -0.61 -2.76 23.31
N THR A 258 -0.25 -3.37 24.44
CA THR A 258 -0.10 -2.65 25.71
C THR A 258 1.20 -3.06 26.37
N PHE A 259 2.10 -2.11 26.58
CA PHE A 259 3.35 -2.26 27.33
C PHE A 259 3.26 -1.48 28.64
N SER A 260 3.26 -2.18 29.78
CA SER A 260 3.06 -1.56 31.09
C SER A 260 4.04 -2.11 32.15
N PRO A 261 5.32 -1.72 32.09
CA PRO A 261 6.34 -2.21 33.01
C PRO A 261 6.20 -1.58 34.40
N ASN A 262 6.26 -2.40 35.45
CA ASN A 262 6.37 -1.90 36.82
C ASN A 262 7.77 -1.31 37.10
N ILE A 263 7.94 -0.59 38.23
CA ILE A 263 9.21 0.07 38.58
C ILE A 263 10.40 -0.91 38.56
N VAL A 264 10.21 -2.15 39.05
CA VAL A 264 11.28 -3.15 39.10
C VAL A 264 11.71 -3.56 37.69
N GLN A 265 10.76 -3.76 36.78
CA GLN A 265 11.01 -4.06 35.37
C GLN A 265 11.68 -2.87 34.67
N GLN A 266 11.22 -1.63 34.91
CA GLN A 266 11.87 -0.42 34.39
C GLN A 266 13.33 -0.34 34.85
N ALA A 267 13.61 -0.57 36.13
CA ALA A 267 14.97 -0.52 36.68
C ALA A 267 15.91 -1.60 36.14
N ARG A 268 15.37 -2.75 35.72
CA ARG A 268 16.11 -3.81 35.00
C ARG A 268 16.49 -3.39 33.59
N ILE A 269 15.64 -2.60 32.91
CA ILE A 269 15.90 -2.08 31.57
C ILE A 269 16.88 -0.90 31.65
N ALA A 270 16.52 0.15 32.40
CA ALA A 270 17.31 1.37 32.50
C ALA A 270 17.04 2.10 33.84
N ARG A 271 18.05 2.14 34.72
CA ARG A 271 17.96 2.80 36.04
C ARG A 271 17.70 4.32 35.96
N ASN A 272 18.02 4.95 34.84
CA ASN A 272 17.84 6.38 34.61
C ASN A 272 16.48 6.71 33.94
N GLY A 273 15.59 5.73 33.75
CA GLY A 273 14.29 5.95 33.10
C GLY A 273 14.35 6.22 31.60
N MET A 274 15.46 5.88 30.92
CA MET A 274 15.53 5.91 29.45
C MET A 274 15.34 4.49 28.91
N LEU A 275 14.09 4.06 28.77
CA LEU A 275 13.74 2.69 28.38
C LEU A 275 14.05 2.40 26.91
N GLY A 276 13.92 3.40 26.03
CA GLY A 276 14.20 3.27 24.60
C GLY A 276 12.97 3.54 23.72
N ASP A 277 13.07 3.16 22.46
CA ASP A 277 11.97 3.23 21.49
C ASP A 277 11.11 1.96 21.58
N PHE A 278 9.81 2.13 21.79
CA PHE A 278 8.83 1.08 21.62
C PHE A 278 8.34 1.10 20.16
N VAL A 279 8.57 0.00 19.45
CA VAL A 279 8.35 -0.09 18.00
C VAL A 279 7.22 -1.08 17.73
N VAL A 280 6.26 -0.69 16.91
CA VAL A 280 5.22 -1.56 16.36
C VAL A 280 5.34 -1.54 14.85
N ARG A 281 5.39 -2.71 14.23
CA ARG A 281 5.43 -2.85 12.77
C ARG A 281 4.33 -3.75 12.29
N TYR A 282 3.69 -3.36 11.20
CA TYR A 282 2.61 -4.14 10.61
C TYR A 282 2.55 -3.92 9.11
N ASP A 283 1.81 -4.78 8.42
CA ASP A 283 1.41 -4.59 7.03
C ASP A 283 -0.03 -5.11 6.86
N VAL A 284 -0.65 -4.69 5.78
CA VAL A 284 -2.05 -4.99 5.48
C VAL A 284 -2.20 -5.73 4.16
N GLU A 285 -3.34 -6.39 3.97
CA GLU A 285 -3.72 -6.96 2.70
C GLU A 285 -3.93 -5.84 1.68
N ARG A 286 -3.34 -5.98 0.49
CA ARG A 286 -3.31 -4.92 -0.53
C ARG A 286 -4.26 -5.26 -1.67
N GLU A 287 -5.19 -4.35 -1.95
CA GLU A 287 -6.12 -4.49 -3.07
C GLU A 287 -5.37 -4.48 -4.41
N LEU A 288 -5.81 -5.34 -5.33
CA LEU A 288 -5.29 -5.39 -6.70
C LEU A 288 -5.98 -4.34 -7.58
N GLY A 289 -5.33 -3.94 -8.67
CA GLY A 289 -5.88 -2.95 -9.58
C GLY A 289 -5.56 -1.53 -9.12
N ILE A 290 -6.57 -0.66 -9.06
CA ILE A 290 -6.34 0.77 -8.79
C ILE A 290 -5.87 1.06 -7.37
N GLY A 291 -5.99 0.13 -6.41
CA GLY A 291 -5.71 0.38 -4.98
C GLY A 291 -6.98 0.44 -4.14
N ASP A 292 -6.83 0.79 -2.86
CA ASP A 292 -7.93 0.94 -1.90
C ASP A 292 -8.36 2.41 -1.81
N ILE A 293 -9.66 2.67 -1.97
CA ILE A 293 -10.24 4.01 -1.84
C ILE A 293 -11.28 4.01 -0.74
N GLN A 294 -11.07 4.89 0.22
CA GLN A 294 -11.92 5.10 1.38
C GLN A 294 -12.54 6.49 1.29
N VAL A 295 -13.82 6.60 1.61
CA VAL A 295 -14.61 7.83 1.48
C VAL A 295 -15.37 8.07 2.77
N LEU A 296 -15.36 9.31 3.28
CA LEU A 296 -16.11 9.71 4.46
C LEU A 296 -16.34 11.24 4.44
N ASN A 297 -17.55 11.68 4.75
CA ASN A 297 -17.90 13.10 4.95
C ASN A 297 -17.46 14.06 3.82
N GLY A 298 -17.51 13.60 2.57
CA GLY A 298 -17.11 14.41 1.40
C GLY A 298 -15.61 14.43 1.12
N TYR A 299 -14.81 13.64 1.84
CA TYR A 299 -13.38 13.46 1.60
C TYR A 299 -13.08 12.02 1.20
N PHE A 300 -11.97 11.81 0.51
CA PHE A 300 -11.46 10.48 0.19
C PHE A 300 -9.95 10.37 0.41
N VAL A 301 -9.50 9.16 0.69
CA VAL A 301 -8.09 8.76 0.62
C VAL A 301 -7.95 7.54 -0.28
N HIS A 302 -6.89 7.54 -1.08
CA HIS A 302 -6.54 6.51 -2.05
C HIS A 302 -5.15 5.95 -1.74
N TYR A 303 -5.08 4.68 -1.37
CA TYR A 303 -3.85 3.92 -1.13
C TYR A 303 -3.51 3.07 -2.35
N PHE A 304 -2.45 3.44 -3.07
CA PHE A 304 -1.97 2.72 -4.24
C PHE A 304 -0.62 2.05 -3.94
N ALA A 305 -0.65 0.73 -3.78
CA ALA A 305 0.53 -0.09 -3.52
C ALA A 305 0.45 -1.44 -4.26
N PRO A 306 0.56 -1.45 -5.60
CA PRO A 306 0.41 -2.67 -6.37
C PRO A 306 1.44 -3.74 -5.97
N LYS A 307 1.03 -5.01 -6.08
CA LYS A 307 1.86 -6.17 -5.76
C LYS A 307 2.05 -7.06 -6.98
N ASP A 308 3.03 -7.96 -6.90
CA ASP A 308 3.30 -8.96 -7.93
C ASP A 308 3.61 -8.38 -9.32
N LEU A 309 4.20 -7.18 -9.34
CA LEU A 309 4.72 -6.55 -10.55
C LEU A 309 6.19 -6.91 -10.75
N PRO A 310 6.62 -7.15 -11.99
CA PRO A 310 8.02 -7.37 -12.27
C PRO A 310 8.81 -6.07 -12.11
N ALA A 311 10.05 -6.19 -11.67
CA ALA A 311 10.86 -5.02 -11.35
C ALA A 311 11.52 -4.43 -12.59
N VAL A 312 11.32 -3.13 -12.79
CA VAL A 312 11.81 -2.36 -13.95
C VAL A 312 13.33 -2.26 -13.90
N PRO A 313 14.08 -2.55 -14.98
CA PRO A 313 15.53 -2.31 -15.05
C PRO A 313 15.89 -0.87 -14.67
N LYS A 314 17.05 -0.66 -14.05
CA LYS A 314 17.51 0.69 -13.69
C LYS A 314 18.90 1.01 -14.20
N ASN A 315 19.10 2.27 -14.55
CA ASN A 315 20.39 2.89 -14.84
C ASN A 315 20.77 3.73 -13.62
N VAL A 316 21.84 3.39 -12.92
CA VAL A 316 22.21 4.05 -11.65
C VAL A 316 23.62 4.62 -11.71
N VAL A 317 23.76 5.91 -11.37
CA VAL A 317 25.06 6.55 -11.18
C VAL A 317 25.27 6.89 -9.72
N PHE A 318 26.32 6.34 -9.13
CA PHE A 318 26.74 6.67 -7.77
C PHE A 318 27.71 7.84 -7.81
N VAL A 319 27.32 8.99 -7.26
CA VAL A 319 28.13 10.21 -7.19
C VAL A 319 28.63 10.39 -5.77
N ILE A 320 29.90 10.07 -5.53
CA ILE A 320 30.46 9.85 -4.20
C ILE A 320 31.52 10.91 -3.87
N ASP A 321 31.32 11.60 -2.76
CA ASP A 321 32.30 12.54 -2.23
C ASP A 321 33.57 11.82 -1.76
N THR A 322 34.71 12.36 -2.18
CA THR A 322 36.05 11.91 -1.82
C THR A 322 36.91 13.10 -1.38
N SER A 323 36.30 14.14 -0.83
CA SER A 323 36.98 15.27 -0.20
C SER A 323 37.75 14.83 1.05
N ALA A 324 38.66 15.70 1.53
CA ALA A 324 39.49 15.41 2.69
C ALA A 324 38.69 15.19 3.99
N SER A 325 37.48 15.76 4.11
CA SER A 325 36.61 15.55 5.28
C SER A 325 36.16 14.09 5.43
N MET A 326 36.09 13.33 4.33
CA MET A 326 35.67 11.93 4.32
C MET A 326 36.69 10.96 4.94
N VAL A 327 37.88 11.42 5.33
CA VAL A 327 38.93 10.59 5.97
C VAL A 327 38.40 9.81 7.17
N GLY A 328 38.88 8.57 7.31
CA GLY A 328 38.60 7.72 8.47
C GLY A 328 37.39 6.82 8.29
N THR A 329 36.46 6.84 9.23
CA THR A 329 35.31 5.93 9.29
C THR A 329 34.31 6.16 8.17
N LYS A 330 34.06 7.43 7.80
CA LYS A 330 33.10 7.84 6.76
C LYS A 330 33.38 7.16 5.42
N ILE A 331 34.56 7.40 4.82
CA ILE A 331 34.92 6.77 3.54
C ILE A 331 34.98 5.24 3.64
N ARG A 332 35.44 4.68 4.77
CA ARG A 332 35.49 3.21 4.96
C ARG A 332 34.08 2.61 4.91
N GLN A 333 33.14 3.16 5.67
CA GLN A 333 31.74 2.71 5.68
C GLN A 333 31.05 2.93 4.33
N THR A 334 31.32 4.05 3.64
CA THR A 334 30.81 4.29 2.28
C THR A 334 31.29 3.23 1.29
N LYS A 335 32.59 2.87 1.32
CA LYS A 335 33.14 1.79 0.47
C LYS A 335 32.49 0.43 0.77
N GLU A 336 32.34 0.08 2.06
CA GLU A 336 31.69 -1.17 2.47
C GLU A 336 30.21 -1.23 2.03
N ALA A 337 29.48 -0.11 2.13
CA ALA A 337 28.11 -0.01 1.66
C ALA A 337 28.03 -0.22 0.14
N LEU A 338 28.87 0.48 -0.63
CA LEU A 338 28.93 0.34 -2.08
C LEU A 338 29.28 -1.09 -2.51
N PHE A 339 30.21 -1.76 -1.84
CA PHE A 339 30.52 -3.17 -2.10
C PHE A 339 29.33 -4.10 -1.90
N THR A 340 28.45 -3.77 -0.96
CA THR A 340 27.22 -4.53 -0.67
C THR A 340 26.17 -4.21 -1.72
N ILE A 341 25.92 -2.92 -1.99
CA ILE A 341 24.96 -2.44 -3.00
C ILE A 341 25.27 -3.02 -4.38
N LEU A 342 26.55 -3.07 -4.79
CA LEU A 342 26.97 -3.65 -6.07
C LEU A 342 26.62 -5.13 -6.22
N LYS A 343 26.46 -5.89 -5.12
CA LYS A 343 26.02 -7.29 -5.17
C LYS A 343 24.52 -7.43 -5.42
N ASP A 344 23.75 -6.41 -5.04
CA ASP A 344 22.29 -6.39 -5.12
C ASP A 344 21.79 -5.76 -6.43
N LEU A 345 22.69 -5.25 -7.26
CA LEU A 345 22.37 -4.86 -8.63
C LEU A 345 22.00 -6.10 -9.45
N ARG A 346 20.96 -5.99 -10.27
CA ARG A 346 20.47 -7.10 -11.07
C ARG A 346 21.17 -7.14 -12.42
N PRO A 347 21.28 -8.30 -13.08
CA PRO A 347 21.97 -8.42 -14.37
C PRO A 347 21.46 -7.48 -15.49
N GLN A 348 20.18 -7.11 -15.45
CA GLN A 348 19.54 -6.16 -16.38
C GLN A 348 19.84 -4.68 -16.08
N ASP A 349 20.39 -4.37 -14.90
CA ASP A 349 20.70 -3.01 -14.51
C ASP A 349 22.01 -2.54 -15.17
N HIS A 350 22.14 -1.23 -15.33
CA HIS A 350 23.36 -0.58 -15.80
C HIS A 350 23.84 0.41 -14.75
N PHE A 351 25.15 0.55 -14.58
CA PHE A 351 25.69 1.44 -13.57
C PHE A 351 27.01 2.10 -13.94
N ASN A 352 27.34 3.17 -13.23
CA ASN A 352 28.66 3.80 -13.21
C ASN A 352 28.91 4.48 -11.86
N ILE A 353 30.16 4.83 -11.60
CA ILE A 353 30.61 5.45 -10.35
C ILE A 353 31.40 6.70 -10.70
N VAL A 354 30.95 7.82 -10.14
CA VAL A 354 31.61 9.12 -10.20
C VAL A 354 32.10 9.44 -8.80
N SER A 355 33.39 9.71 -8.68
CA SER A 355 33.96 10.28 -7.44
C SER A 355 34.30 11.74 -7.67
N PHE A 356 33.99 12.60 -6.71
CA PHE A 356 34.27 14.02 -6.81
C PHE A 356 35.01 14.54 -5.57
N SER A 357 35.86 15.54 -5.81
CA SER A 357 36.59 16.31 -4.81
C SER A 357 36.95 17.68 -5.43
N ASN A 358 38.23 18.07 -5.46
CA ASN A 358 38.75 19.08 -6.39
C ASN A 358 38.66 18.63 -7.86
N ARG A 359 38.74 17.32 -8.08
CA ARG A 359 38.71 16.68 -9.40
C ARG A 359 37.57 15.68 -9.45
N ILE A 360 36.99 15.52 -10.63
CA ILE A 360 35.96 14.53 -10.89
C ILE A 360 36.62 13.36 -11.60
N LYS A 361 36.43 12.15 -11.09
CA LYS A 361 36.91 10.91 -11.71
C LYS A 361 35.71 10.00 -11.95
N VAL A 362 35.52 9.61 -13.21
CA VAL A 362 34.51 8.62 -13.62
C VAL A 362 35.21 7.29 -13.83
N TRP A 363 34.63 6.21 -13.31
CA TRP A 363 35.20 4.86 -13.47
C TRP A 363 35.21 4.40 -14.94
N GLN A 364 34.06 4.47 -15.62
CA GLN A 364 33.93 4.16 -17.04
C GLN A 364 33.54 5.42 -17.81
N GLN A 365 34.48 6.05 -18.49
CA GLN A 365 34.24 7.31 -19.19
C GLN A 365 33.23 7.14 -20.34
N GLY A 366 32.27 8.06 -20.44
CA GLY A 366 31.33 8.19 -21.55
C GLY A 366 30.32 7.04 -21.72
N LYS A 367 30.20 6.11 -20.75
CA LYS A 367 29.25 4.99 -20.86
C LYS A 367 28.76 4.50 -19.51
N LEU A 368 27.54 3.95 -19.51
CA LEU A 368 27.05 3.06 -18.47
C LEU A 368 27.40 1.61 -18.84
N VAL A 369 27.73 0.78 -17.85
CA VAL A 369 28.10 -0.63 -18.09
C VAL A 369 27.07 -1.59 -17.49
N PRO A 370 26.81 -2.74 -18.12
CA PRO A 370 25.90 -3.74 -17.58
C PRO A 370 26.49 -4.42 -16.34
N VAL A 371 25.63 -4.98 -15.51
CA VAL A 371 26.02 -5.74 -14.31
C VAL A 371 26.52 -7.13 -14.71
N THR A 372 27.84 -7.27 -14.84
CA THR A 372 28.53 -8.55 -15.08
C THR A 372 29.53 -8.83 -13.95
N PRO A 373 29.90 -10.10 -13.70
CA PRO A 373 30.89 -10.44 -12.66
C PRO A 373 32.22 -9.68 -12.84
N ASP A 374 32.67 -9.50 -14.08
CA ASP A 374 33.89 -8.74 -14.40
C ASP A 374 33.74 -7.25 -14.09
N ASN A 375 32.65 -6.63 -14.54
CA ASN A 375 32.37 -5.21 -14.27
C ASN A 375 32.22 -4.95 -12.77
N ILE A 376 31.56 -5.84 -12.03
CA ILE A 376 31.44 -5.73 -10.57
C ILE A 376 32.80 -5.86 -9.88
N ARG A 377 33.66 -6.80 -10.31
CA ARG A 377 35.02 -6.93 -9.78
C ARG A 377 35.83 -5.66 -10.03
N ASP A 378 35.78 -5.12 -11.24
CA ASP A 378 36.59 -3.96 -11.61
C ASP A 378 36.05 -2.65 -11.00
N ALA A 379 34.73 -2.52 -10.82
CA ALA A 379 34.12 -1.45 -10.03
C ALA A 379 34.57 -1.50 -8.57
N LYS A 380 34.65 -2.70 -7.96
CA LYS A 380 35.15 -2.86 -6.59
C LYS A 380 36.62 -2.43 -6.46
N LYS A 381 37.46 -2.72 -7.46
CA LYS A 381 38.84 -2.21 -7.50
C LYS A 381 38.87 -0.68 -7.54
N PHE A 382 38.04 -0.06 -8.38
CA PHE A 382 37.93 1.40 -8.44
C PHE A 382 37.50 2.01 -7.10
N ILE A 383 36.45 1.47 -6.46
CA ILE A 383 35.98 1.91 -5.13
C ILE A 383 37.07 1.73 -4.07
N TYR A 384 37.79 0.60 -4.09
CA TYR A 384 38.87 0.33 -3.13
C TYR A 384 39.96 1.40 -3.18
N LEU A 385 40.30 1.86 -4.39
CA LEU A 385 41.32 2.87 -4.66
C LEU A 385 40.86 4.32 -4.42
N LEU A 386 39.60 4.57 -4.06
CA LEU A 386 39.15 5.93 -3.71
C LEU A 386 39.92 6.42 -2.48
N SER A 387 40.57 7.57 -2.59
CA SER A 387 41.32 8.18 -1.49
C SER A 387 40.77 9.57 -1.22
N PRO A 388 40.38 9.87 0.04
CA PRO A 388 39.85 11.19 0.39
C PRO A 388 40.94 12.26 0.29
N THR A 389 40.71 13.31 -0.50
CA THR A 389 41.66 14.40 -0.73
C THR A 389 40.96 15.64 -1.31
N GLY A 390 41.53 16.82 -1.08
CA GLY A 390 41.01 18.08 -1.65
C GLY A 390 39.68 18.56 -1.04
N GLY A 391 39.04 19.50 -1.73
CA GLY A 391 37.73 20.07 -1.41
C GLY A 391 36.58 19.36 -2.13
N THR A 392 35.46 20.05 -2.31
CA THR A 392 34.15 19.46 -2.59
C THR A 392 33.46 20.19 -3.75
N ASN A 393 33.53 19.62 -4.96
CA ASN A 393 32.85 20.14 -6.16
C ASN A 393 31.52 19.42 -6.43
N ILE A 394 30.48 19.79 -5.68
CA ILE A 394 29.13 19.20 -5.78
C ILE A 394 28.54 19.41 -7.17
N ASN A 395 28.60 20.65 -7.68
CA ASN A 395 27.99 21.02 -8.96
C ASN A 395 28.51 20.16 -10.11
N GLY A 396 29.84 20.08 -10.26
CA GLY A 396 30.42 19.30 -11.34
C GLY A 396 30.18 17.80 -11.18
N GLY A 397 30.24 17.26 -9.96
CA GLY A 397 29.97 15.83 -9.72
C GLY A 397 28.57 15.41 -10.16
N ILE A 398 27.56 16.24 -9.89
CA ILE A 398 26.18 15.98 -10.27
C ILE A 398 25.98 16.14 -11.78
N GLN A 399 26.51 17.21 -12.38
CA GLN A 399 26.43 17.42 -13.84
C GLN A 399 27.03 16.24 -14.60
N THR A 400 28.23 15.77 -14.21
CA THR A 400 28.84 14.58 -14.82
C THR A 400 27.99 13.32 -14.63
N GLY A 401 27.37 13.15 -13.46
CA GLY A 401 26.48 12.00 -13.22
C GLY A 401 25.21 12.04 -14.08
N ALA A 402 24.63 13.21 -14.27
CA ALA A 402 23.45 13.43 -15.11
C ALA A 402 23.78 13.28 -16.60
N GLU A 403 24.91 13.82 -17.06
CA GLU A 403 25.41 13.67 -18.43
C GLU A 403 25.54 12.20 -18.83
N LEU A 404 26.15 11.36 -17.98
CA LEU A 404 26.28 9.91 -18.24
C LEU A 404 24.93 9.21 -18.44
N LEU A 405 23.90 9.62 -17.70
CA LEU A 405 22.55 9.06 -17.83
C LEU A 405 21.86 9.59 -19.10
N SER A 406 22.01 10.87 -19.40
CA SER A 406 21.43 11.51 -20.57
C SER A 406 22.02 10.95 -21.87
N ASP A 407 23.34 10.83 -21.95
CA ASP A 407 24.06 10.25 -23.09
C ASP A 407 23.66 8.80 -23.37
N TYR A 408 23.51 8.01 -22.30
CA TYR A 408 23.04 6.64 -22.41
C TYR A 408 21.61 6.56 -22.95
N LYS A 409 20.69 7.38 -22.44
CA LYS A 409 19.31 7.47 -22.96
C LYS A 409 19.27 7.92 -24.41
N ALA A 410 20.09 8.90 -24.79
CA ALA A 410 20.15 9.42 -26.15
C ALA A 410 20.64 8.36 -27.15
N SER A 411 21.65 7.57 -26.77
CA SER A 411 22.22 6.50 -27.60
C SER A 411 21.34 5.23 -27.65
N HIS A 412 20.51 5.00 -26.64
CA HIS A 412 19.69 3.78 -26.51
C HIS A 412 18.17 4.07 -26.54
N ARG A 413 17.71 4.91 -27.47
CA ARG A 413 16.27 5.26 -27.65
C ARG A 413 15.31 4.07 -27.77
N ARG A 414 15.79 2.85 -28.01
CA ARG A 414 14.99 1.60 -28.05
C ARG A 414 14.84 0.89 -26.70
N THR A 415 15.57 1.28 -25.65
CA THR A 415 15.46 0.71 -24.29
C THR A 415 14.64 1.62 -23.38
N GLN A 416 13.43 2.00 -23.83
CA GLN A 416 12.55 2.95 -23.13
C GLN A 416 12.08 2.44 -21.76
N GLY A 417 12.22 1.15 -21.46
CA GLY A 417 11.80 0.55 -20.21
C GLY A 417 12.80 0.53 -19.06
N SER A 418 13.57 1.59 -18.84
CA SER A 418 14.45 1.67 -17.66
C SER A 418 14.31 2.99 -16.91
N VAL A 419 14.34 2.93 -15.58
CA VAL A 419 14.36 4.13 -14.73
C VAL A 419 15.80 4.58 -14.50
N SER A 420 16.03 5.88 -14.38
CA SER A 420 17.37 6.45 -14.20
C SER A 420 17.49 7.12 -12.85
N LEU A 421 18.51 6.75 -12.09
CA LEU A 421 18.70 7.18 -10.70
C LEU A 421 20.11 7.73 -10.50
N ILE A 422 20.22 8.87 -9.82
CA ILE A 422 21.49 9.39 -9.30
C ILE A 422 21.45 9.25 -7.79
N ILE A 423 22.44 8.56 -7.21
CA ILE A 423 22.62 8.46 -5.77
C ILE A 423 23.83 9.30 -5.41
N PHE A 424 23.57 10.47 -4.84
CA PHE A 424 24.56 11.47 -4.47
C PHE A 424 24.86 11.41 -2.97
N LEU A 425 26.15 11.36 -2.60
CA LEU A 425 26.60 11.26 -1.21
C LEU A 425 27.69 12.29 -0.93
N THR A 426 27.54 13.06 0.16
CA THR A 426 28.52 14.05 0.64
C THR A 426 28.51 14.17 2.16
N ASP A 427 29.64 14.60 2.73
CA ASP A 427 29.77 14.96 4.15
C ASP A 427 30.04 16.45 4.38
N GLY A 428 29.98 17.26 3.33
CA GLY A 428 30.42 18.65 3.38
C GLY A 428 29.57 19.61 2.54
N ARG A 429 29.98 20.87 2.61
CA ARG A 429 29.47 21.98 1.78
C ARG A 429 30.27 22.09 0.48
N PRO A 430 29.71 22.66 -0.59
CA PRO A 430 30.48 22.92 -1.80
C PRO A 430 31.59 23.95 -1.50
N THR A 431 32.82 23.64 -1.90
CA THR A 431 34.02 24.47 -1.64
C THR A 431 34.85 24.73 -2.90
N VAL A 432 34.56 24.02 -4.00
CA VAL A 432 35.33 24.08 -5.25
C VAL A 432 34.36 24.10 -6.42
N GLY A 433 34.68 24.86 -7.47
CA GLY A 433 33.77 25.07 -8.59
C GLY A 433 32.68 26.07 -8.20
N GLU A 434 31.44 25.76 -8.55
CA GLU A 434 30.28 26.55 -8.13
C GLU A 434 29.92 26.23 -6.67
N THR A 435 29.86 27.26 -5.83
CA THR A 435 29.59 27.15 -4.39
C THR A 435 28.25 27.76 -3.97
N GLN A 436 27.62 28.53 -4.84
CA GLN A 436 26.39 29.24 -4.55
C GLN A 436 25.18 28.31 -4.71
N SER A 437 24.50 28.00 -3.59
CA SER A 437 23.42 27.01 -3.53
C SER A 437 22.31 27.25 -4.56
N SER A 438 21.94 28.51 -4.87
CA SER A 438 20.91 28.80 -5.88
C SER A 438 21.33 28.44 -7.31
N VAL A 439 22.60 28.64 -7.64
CA VAL A 439 23.15 28.31 -8.97
C VAL A 439 23.29 26.80 -9.11
N ILE A 440 23.79 26.12 -8.07
CA ILE A 440 23.87 24.64 -8.04
C ILE A 440 22.49 24.01 -8.25
N LEU A 441 21.44 24.52 -7.61
CA LEU A 441 20.07 24.03 -7.79
C LEU A 441 19.60 24.21 -9.24
N SER A 442 19.82 25.38 -9.83
CA SER A 442 19.48 25.66 -11.23
C SER A 442 20.21 24.74 -12.20
N ASN A 443 21.53 24.63 -12.05
CA ASN A 443 22.38 23.77 -12.88
C ASN A 443 21.99 22.29 -12.74
N THR A 444 21.66 21.85 -11.53
CA THR A 444 21.23 20.46 -11.28
C THR A 444 19.91 20.18 -12.00
N LYS A 445 18.93 21.07 -11.87
CA LYS A 445 17.65 20.93 -12.57
C LYS A 445 17.81 20.89 -14.08
N GLU A 446 18.68 21.76 -14.62
CA GLU A 446 18.99 21.83 -16.05
C GLU A 446 19.76 20.60 -16.56
N ALA A 447 20.62 20.00 -15.75
CA ALA A 447 21.37 18.80 -16.11
C ALA A 447 20.50 17.53 -16.05
N VAL A 448 19.61 17.44 -15.06
CA VAL A 448 18.77 16.26 -14.83
C VAL A 448 17.54 16.22 -15.76
N GLN A 449 16.95 17.38 -16.08
CA GLN A 449 15.84 17.54 -17.05
C GLN A 449 14.64 16.60 -16.84
N GLU A 450 14.31 16.26 -15.58
CA GLU A 450 13.26 15.29 -15.24
C GLU A 450 13.48 13.88 -15.85
N GLN A 451 14.67 13.61 -16.40
CA GLN A 451 15.01 12.32 -17.01
C GLN A 451 15.50 11.29 -15.99
N SER A 452 15.90 11.73 -14.79
CA SER A 452 16.37 10.86 -13.72
C SER A 452 15.99 11.42 -12.36
N CYS A 453 15.81 10.57 -11.35
CA CYS A 453 15.63 11.04 -9.98
C CYS A 453 16.94 11.13 -9.22
N LEU A 454 17.12 12.21 -8.47
CA LEU A 454 18.30 12.48 -7.66
C LEU A 454 18.00 12.23 -6.19
N PHE A 455 18.65 11.23 -5.62
CA PHE A 455 18.60 10.90 -4.21
C PHE A 455 19.87 11.40 -3.53
N SER A 456 19.74 12.26 -2.52
CA SER A 456 20.88 12.87 -1.83
C SER A 456 21.07 12.27 -0.43
N ILE A 457 22.31 12.03 -0.04
CA ILE A 457 22.68 11.47 1.26
C ILE A 457 23.73 12.36 1.91
N GLY A 458 23.38 12.96 3.05
CA GLY A 458 24.26 13.85 3.81
C GLY A 458 24.78 13.17 5.07
N ILE A 459 26.10 13.02 5.21
CA ILE A 459 26.75 12.40 6.36
C ILE A 459 27.31 13.48 7.31
N GLY A 460 26.96 13.41 8.59
CA GLY A 460 27.53 14.29 9.62
C GLY A 460 26.96 15.70 9.65
N ASN A 461 27.53 16.59 10.46
CA ASN A 461 26.88 17.88 10.73
C ASN A 461 27.35 19.03 9.80
N ASP A 462 28.38 18.79 9.00
CA ASP A 462 29.03 19.82 8.17
C ASP A 462 28.45 19.94 6.75
N VAL A 463 27.24 19.41 6.54
CA VAL A 463 26.51 19.41 5.26
C VAL A 463 25.53 20.59 5.16
N ASP A 464 25.33 21.14 3.95
CA ASP A 464 24.19 22.03 3.68
C ASP A 464 22.93 21.20 3.36
N TYR A 465 22.23 20.76 4.42
CA TYR A 465 21.02 19.94 4.28
C TYR A 465 19.91 20.61 3.50
N ARG A 466 19.80 21.94 3.56
CA ARG A 466 18.78 22.69 2.82
C ARG A 466 19.05 22.66 1.33
N LEU A 467 20.32 22.74 0.92
CA LEU A 467 20.73 22.54 -0.46
C LEU A 467 20.38 21.11 -0.92
N LEU A 468 20.81 20.08 -0.17
CA LEU A 468 20.58 18.68 -0.55
C LEU A 468 19.10 18.28 -0.62
N GLU A 469 18.29 18.76 0.32
CA GLU A 469 16.85 18.50 0.37
C GLU A 469 16.15 19.12 -0.84
N ARG A 470 16.40 20.40 -1.11
CA ARG A 470 15.80 21.07 -2.29
C ARG A 470 16.24 20.41 -3.58
N MET A 471 17.51 20.06 -3.69
CA MET A 471 18.08 19.44 -4.87
C MET A 471 17.42 18.09 -5.17
N ALA A 472 17.17 17.27 -4.16
CA ALA A 472 16.45 16.01 -4.34
C ALA A 472 14.96 16.23 -4.65
N LEU A 473 14.28 17.12 -3.92
CA LEU A 473 12.86 17.42 -4.10
C LEU A 473 12.52 18.01 -5.48
N GLU A 474 13.41 18.85 -6.03
CA GLU A 474 13.25 19.45 -7.36
C GLU A 474 13.51 18.44 -8.49
N ASN A 475 14.06 17.25 -8.18
CA ASN A 475 14.45 16.21 -9.13
C ASN A 475 13.91 14.83 -8.71
N CYS A 476 12.62 14.78 -8.34
CA CYS A 476 11.81 13.58 -8.02
C CYS A 476 12.37 12.59 -6.97
N GLY A 477 13.42 12.96 -6.25
CA GLY A 477 14.02 12.13 -5.21
C GLY A 477 13.76 12.66 -3.80
N MET A 478 14.50 12.09 -2.85
CA MET A 478 14.46 12.48 -1.44
C MET A 478 15.86 12.55 -0.86
N MET A 479 16.00 13.30 0.24
CA MET A 479 17.25 13.41 0.99
C MET A 479 17.24 12.49 2.21
N ARG A 480 18.38 11.84 2.49
CA ARG A 480 18.60 11.05 3.70
C ARG A 480 19.77 11.62 4.49
N ARG A 481 19.54 11.90 5.78
CA ARG A 481 20.60 12.25 6.72
C ARG A 481 21.17 11.00 7.40
N ILE A 482 22.49 10.94 7.52
CA ILE A 482 23.21 9.94 8.30
C ILE A 482 24.04 10.68 9.34
N TYR A 483 23.82 10.37 10.61
CA TYR A 483 24.60 10.95 11.72
C TYR A 483 26.00 10.32 11.79
N GLU A 484 26.99 11.10 12.26
CA GLU A 484 28.39 10.65 12.38
C GLU A 484 28.58 9.44 13.31
N ASP A 485 27.76 9.33 14.34
CA ASP A 485 27.78 8.24 15.31
C ASP A 485 26.93 7.03 14.88
N ALA A 486 26.16 7.15 13.79
CA ALA A 486 25.38 6.07 13.23
C ALA A 486 26.25 5.13 12.38
N ASP A 487 25.83 3.88 12.22
CA ASP A 487 26.46 2.97 11.26
C ASP A 487 26.07 3.36 9.84
N ALA A 488 26.85 4.26 9.22
CA ALA A 488 26.62 4.74 7.87
C ALA A 488 26.49 3.60 6.85
N ARG A 489 27.19 2.46 7.06
CA ARG A 489 27.09 1.30 6.17
C ARG A 489 25.66 0.76 6.14
N THR A 490 25.08 0.51 7.31
CA THR A 490 23.72 -0.03 7.46
C THR A 490 22.68 0.98 6.97
N MET A 491 22.86 2.27 7.27
CA MET A 491 21.93 3.32 6.85
C MET A 491 21.93 3.52 5.32
N LEU A 492 23.10 3.51 4.68
CA LEU A 492 23.24 3.59 3.22
C LEU A 492 22.60 2.38 2.53
N LYS A 493 22.85 1.18 3.06
CA LYS A 493 22.26 -0.05 2.54
C LYS A 493 20.74 -0.04 2.68
N GLY A 494 20.22 0.29 3.85
CA GLY A 494 18.78 0.38 4.10
C GLY A 494 18.11 1.39 3.17
N PHE A 495 18.74 2.56 2.96
CA PHE A 495 18.24 3.54 2.00
C PHE A 495 18.23 3.00 0.56
N TYR A 496 19.30 2.32 0.12
CA TYR A 496 19.30 1.68 -1.19
C TYR A 496 18.23 0.60 -1.32
N ASP A 497 17.93 -0.15 -0.25
CA ASP A 497 16.88 -1.17 -0.27
C ASP A 497 15.48 -0.58 -0.48
N GLU A 498 15.25 0.65 -0.01
CA GLU A 498 14.00 1.39 -0.24
C GLU A 498 13.80 1.76 -1.72
N ILE A 499 14.87 2.07 -2.45
CA ILE A 499 14.81 2.62 -3.82
C ILE A 499 15.39 1.68 -4.90
N GLY A 500 15.97 0.56 -4.51
CA GLY A 500 16.75 -0.32 -5.38
C GLY A 500 15.91 -1.17 -6.33
N THR A 501 14.62 -1.32 -6.06
CA THR A 501 13.70 -2.17 -6.84
C THR A 501 12.49 -1.36 -7.32
N PRO A 502 12.63 -0.56 -8.39
CA PRO A 502 11.51 0.15 -9.02
C PRO A 502 10.56 -0.84 -9.70
N LEU A 503 9.25 -0.63 -9.54
CA LEU A 503 8.19 -1.48 -10.10
C LEU A 503 7.33 -0.74 -11.13
N LEU A 504 7.16 0.58 -11.01
CA LEU A 504 6.48 1.41 -12.00
C LEU A 504 7.21 2.74 -12.18
N SER A 505 7.07 3.34 -13.36
CA SER A 505 7.43 4.73 -13.66
C SER A 505 6.25 5.50 -14.26
N ASP A 506 6.36 6.82 -14.32
CA ASP A 506 5.40 7.71 -15.00
C ASP A 506 3.95 7.51 -14.55
N ILE A 507 3.75 7.40 -13.24
CA ILE A 507 2.46 7.08 -12.64
C ILE A 507 1.60 8.34 -12.58
N HIS A 508 0.50 8.33 -13.31
CA HIS A 508 -0.53 9.37 -13.32
C HIS A 508 -1.81 8.80 -12.74
N ILE A 509 -2.34 9.42 -11.69
CA ILE A 509 -3.59 9.02 -11.04
C ILE A 509 -4.59 10.16 -11.19
N ASP A 510 -5.53 9.97 -12.11
CA ASP A 510 -6.53 10.95 -12.48
C ASP A 510 -7.90 10.59 -11.88
N TYR A 511 -8.62 11.65 -11.51
CA TYR A 511 -9.97 11.62 -10.95
C TYR A 511 -10.85 12.54 -11.82
N THR A 512 -12.14 12.26 -11.93
CA THR A 512 -13.07 13.14 -12.68
C THR A 512 -13.06 14.56 -12.11
N GLU A 513 -12.73 15.55 -12.94
CA GLU A 513 -12.58 16.94 -12.49
C GLU A 513 -13.87 17.54 -11.92
N ASP A 514 -15.03 17.16 -12.47
CA ASP A 514 -16.33 17.67 -12.00
C ASP A 514 -16.71 17.16 -10.60
N THR A 515 -16.09 16.08 -10.11
CA THR A 515 -16.43 15.46 -8.82
C THR A 515 -15.46 15.79 -7.69
N VAL A 516 -14.29 16.35 -7.99
CA VAL A 516 -13.21 16.60 -7.01
C VAL A 516 -12.82 18.07 -7.00
N GLU A 517 -13.02 18.74 -5.87
CA GLU A 517 -12.68 20.15 -5.64
C GLU A 517 -11.17 20.34 -5.48
N TYR A 518 -10.55 19.43 -4.72
CA TYR A 518 -9.13 19.48 -4.43
C TYR A 518 -8.58 18.06 -4.29
N VAL A 519 -7.41 17.82 -4.87
CA VAL A 519 -6.68 16.55 -4.72
C VAL A 519 -5.20 16.85 -4.56
N THR A 520 -4.55 16.07 -3.72
CA THR A 520 -3.09 16.14 -3.55
C THR A 520 -2.35 15.64 -4.80
N GLN A 521 -1.03 15.61 -4.76
CA GLN A 521 -0.16 15.14 -5.85
C GLN A 521 -0.71 13.91 -6.61
N LYS A 522 -0.85 14.07 -7.94
CA LYS A 522 -1.36 13.03 -8.87
C LYS A 522 -0.29 12.35 -9.72
N LEU A 523 0.88 12.98 -9.83
CA LEU A 523 2.00 12.52 -10.67
C LEU A 523 3.14 12.00 -9.80
N PHE A 524 3.55 10.75 -10.02
CA PHE A 524 4.67 10.12 -9.32
C PHE A 524 5.64 9.52 -10.33
N THR A 525 6.91 9.93 -10.26
CA THR A 525 7.91 9.49 -11.24
C THR A 525 8.25 8.01 -11.11
N ASN A 526 8.32 7.49 -9.88
CA ASN A 526 8.67 6.10 -9.60
C ASN A 526 7.84 5.54 -8.45
N TYR A 527 7.52 4.25 -8.54
CA TYR A 527 6.99 3.44 -7.45
C TYR A 527 7.99 2.31 -7.16
N PHE A 528 8.46 2.24 -5.91
CA PHE A 528 9.44 1.25 -5.49
C PHE A 528 8.77 0.10 -4.72
N ASN A 529 9.33 -1.10 -4.85
CA ASN A 529 8.84 -2.26 -4.12
C ASN A 529 8.86 -2.01 -2.61
N GLY A 530 7.77 -2.36 -1.93
CA GLY A 530 7.65 -2.12 -0.49
C GLY A 530 7.29 -0.68 -0.11
N SER A 531 7.08 0.23 -1.08
CA SER A 531 6.53 1.57 -0.83
C SER A 531 5.01 1.60 -1.07
N GLU A 532 4.41 2.78 -0.86
CA GLU A 532 3.00 3.07 -1.09
C GLU A 532 2.84 4.53 -1.54
N ILE A 533 1.91 4.76 -2.46
CA ILE A 533 1.45 6.09 -2.86
C ILE A 533 0.14 6.36 -2.12
N VAL A 534 0.05 7.52 -1.47
CA VAL A 534 -1.15 7.97 -0.75
C VAL A 534 -1.61 9.29 -1.33
N ILE A 535 -2.85 9.33 -1.78
CA ILE A 535 -3.48 10.53 -2.34
C ILE A 535 -4.73 10.82 -1.50
N ALA A 536 -4.97 12.08 -1.18
CA ALA A 536 -6.20 12.51 -0.54
C ALA A 536 -6.90 13.56 -1.39
N GLY A 537 -8.23 13.60 -1.33
CA GLY A 537 -9.01 14.62 -2.00
C GLY A 537 -10.30 14.98 -1.29
N LYS A 538 -10.86 16.12 -1.71
CA LYS A 538 -12.12 16.69 -1.27
C LYS A 538 -13.08 16.69 -2.45
N LEU A 539 -14.27 16.14 -2.25
CA LEU A 539 -15.31 16.01 -3.27
C LEU A 539 -16.09 17.33 -3.43
N SER A 540 -16.46 17.68 -4.67
CA SER A 540 -17.22 18.89 -4.99
C SER A 540 -18.70 18.78 -4.59
N ASP A 541 -19.29 17.59 -4.75
CA ASP A 541 -20.70 17.32 -4.44
C ASP A 541 -20.88 15.90 -3.89
N GLN A 542 -21.48 15.80 -2.70
CA GLN A 542 -21.79 14.54 -2.02
C GLN A 542 -22.95 13.76 -2.69
N SER A 543 -23.65 14.35 -3.65
CA SER A 543 -24.75 13.73 -4.40
C SER A 543 -24.28 12.84 -5.58
N THR A 544 -23.01 12.96 -5.97
CA THR A 544 -22.45 12.16 -7.07
C THR A 544 -22.43 10.66 -6.73
N GLY A 545 -22.95 9.83 -7.63
CA GLY A 545 -23.11 8.39 -7.38
C GLY A 545 -21.79 7.61 -7.39
N SER A 546 -20.80 8.08 -8.15
CA SER A 546 -19.51 7.40 -8.31
C SER A 546 -18.36 8.35 -8.66
N LEU A 547 -17.15 7.99 -8.24
CA LEU A 547 -15.89 8.63 -8.59
C LEU A 547 -15.14 7.77 -9.61
N HIS A 548 -14.95 8.27 -10.82
CA HIS A 548 -14.12 7.58 -11.81
C HIS A 548 -12.64 7.84 -11.55
N VAL A 549 -11.86 6.77 -11.46
CA VAL A 549 -10.43 6.80 -11.19
C VAL A 549 -9.69 6.09 -12.32
N GLN A 550 -8.67 6.75 -12.86
CA GLN A 550 -7.80 6.22 -13.89
C GLN A 550 -6.35 6.27 -13.42
N VAL A 551 -5.68 5.13 -13.40
CA VAL A 551 -4.24 5.01 -13.10
C VAL A 551 -3.52 4.62 -14.37
N LYS A 552 -2.64 5.48 -14.88
CA LYS A 552 -1.71 5.19 -15.97
C LYS A 552 -0.32 5.04 -15.39
N ALA A 553 0.40 4.01 -15.78
CA ALA A 553 1.78 3.80 -15.35
C ALA A 553 2.55 2.97 -16.38
N SER A 554 3.88 3.07 -16.35
CA SER A 554 4.79 2.32 -17.20
C SER A 554 5.52 1.24 -16.37
N ASN A 555 5.64 0.03 -16.92
CA ASN A 555 6.49 -1.04 -16.36
C ASN A 555 7.42 -1.56 -17.45
N SER A 556 8.69 -1.18 -17.38
CA SER A 556 9.64 -1.40 -18.46
C SER A 556 9.04 -0.85 -19.77
N ASP A 557 8.71 -1.68 -20.76
CA ASP A 557 8.10 -1.23 -22.02
C ASP A 557 6.56 -1.44 -22.07
N LYS A 558 5.94 -1.81 -20.95
CA LYS A 558 4.49 -2.05 -20.85
C LYS A 558 3.79 -0.79 -20.38
N SER A 559 2.80 -0.32 -21.14
CA SER A 559 1.83 0.65 -20.64
C SER A 559 0.75 -0.09 -19.86
N ILE A 560 0.50 0.36 -18.63
CA ILE A 560 -0.55 -0.15 -17.74
C ILE A 560 -1.56 0.96 -17.56
N MET A 561 -2.83 0.63 -17.85
CA MET A 561 -3.96 1.50 -17.57
C MET A 561 -4.97 0.73 -16.73
N LEU A 562 -5.33 1.27 -15.57
CA LEU A 562 -6.30 0.72 -14.65
C LEU A 562 -7.43 1.74 -14.48
N GLU A 563 -8.67 1.30 -14.58
CA GLU A 563 -9.83 2.19 -14.51
C GLU A 563 -10.92 1.58 -13.64
N THR A 564 -11.57 2.38 -12.82
CA THR A 564 -12.68 1.94 -11.98
C THR A 564 -13.59 3.11 -11.61
N ASP A 565 -14.91 2.88 -11.69
CA ASP A 565 -15.92 3.75 -11.09
C ASP A 565 -16.16 3.29 -9.64
N VAL A 566 -15.79 4.13 -8.68
CA VAL A 566 -15.90 3.85 -7.25
C VAL A 566 -17.25 4.35 -6.74
N PRO A 567 -18.16 3.47 -6.25
CA PRO A 567 -19.45 3.89 -5.72
C PRO A 567 -19.28 4.60 -4.38
N LEU A 568 -19.48 5.92 -4.36
CA LEU A 568 -19.16 6.77 -3.20
C LEU A 568 -20.01 6.45 -1.97
N GLN A 569 -21.32 6.23 -2.17
CA GLN A 569 -22.24 5.92 -1.07
C GLN A 569 -21.99 4.56 -0.42
N ASP A 570 -21.64 3.56 -1.23
CA ASP A 570 -21.33 2.21 -0.71
C ASP A 570 -20.04 2.26 0.10
N LYS A 571 -19.04 3.00 -0.38
CA LYS A 571 -17.76 3.20 0.34
C LYS A 571 -17.93 4.00 1.63
N ALA A 572 -18.74 5.05 1.64
CA ALA A 572 -19.05 5.78 2.86
C ALA A 572 -19.70 4.89 3.94
N LYS A 573 -20.71 4.09 3.55
CA LYS A 573 -21.38 3.14 4.46
C LYS A 573 -20.44 2.05 4.97
N GLU A 574 -19.54 1.57 4.14
CA GLU A 574 -18.51 0.58 4.51
C GLU A 574 -17.60 1.14 5.61
N VAL A 575 -17.12 2.37 5.44
CA VAL A 575 -16.28 3.06 6.42
C VAL A 575 -17.05 3.37 7.71
N GLU A 576 -18.26 3.91 7.64
CA GLU A 576 -19.10 4.23 8.80
C GLU A 576 -19.41 3.01 9.67
N LYS A 577 -19.73 1.88 9.04
CA LYS A 577 -19.98 0.61 9.74
C LYS A 577 -18.76 0.17 10.55
N ASN A 578 -17.57 0.34 10.01
CA ASN A 578 -16.32 -0.04 10.65
C ASN A 578 -15.91 0.94 11.78
N ILE A 579 -16.25 2.23 11.66
CA ILE A 579 -15.93 3.27 12.67
C ILE A 579 -16.82 3.16 13.91
N ASN A 580 -18.13 2.97 13.73
CA ASN A 580 -19.12 3.07 14.82
C ASN A 580 -18.97 1.98 15.91
N SER A 581 -18.19 0.94 15.65
CA SER A 581 -17.89 -0.13 16.61
C SER A 581 -16.62 0.11 17.44
N LEU A 582 -15.76 1.10 17.11
CA LEU A 582 -14.37 1.13 17.60
C LEU A 582 -13.85 2.49 18.11
N MET A 583 -14.53 3.62 17.83
CA MET A 583 -13.96 4.96 18.06
C MET A 583 -14.68 5.76 19.15
N ASN A 584 -13.91 6.42 20.02
CA ASN A 584 -14.42 7.12 21.20
C ASN A 584 -14.51 8.65 21.03
N THR A 585 -13.77 9.24 20.09
CA THR A 585 -13.69 10.71 19.92
C THR A 585 -14.18 11.17 18.55
N THR A 586 -14.71 12.40 18.47
CA THR A 586 -15.15 13.01 17.19
C THR A 586 -13.98 13.19 16.21
N THR A 587 -12.80 13.55 16.71
CA THR A 587 -11.58 13.73 15.89
C THR A 587 -11.11 12.44 15.22
N GLU A 588 -11.23 11.30 15.90
CA GLU A 588 -10.93 9.97 15.32
C GLU A 588 -12.02 9.53 14.32
N LYS A 589 -13.25 10.03 14.46
CA LYS A 589 -14.36 9.73 13.53
C LYS A 589 -14.17 10.43 12.18
N ASP A 590 -13.58 11.63 12.13
CA ASP A 590 -13.33 12.39 10.90
C ASP A 590 -11.88 12.24 10.38
N TYR A 591 -11.26 11.06 10.57
CA TYR A 591 -9.84 10.87 10.26
C TYR A 591 -9.48 11.10 8.78
N ILE A 592 -10.38 10.83 7.83
CA ILE A 592 -10.13 11.04 6.39
C ILE A 592 -9.96 12.53 6.09
N GLU A 593 -10.80 13.39 6.67
CA GLU A 593 -10.66 14.84 6.53
C GLU A 593 -9.34 15.32 7.14
N ARG A 594 -9.00 14.84 8.35
CA ARG A 594 -7.73 15.22 9.00
C ARG A 594 -6.51 14.76 8.21
N LEU A 595 -6.56 13.56 7.65
CA LEU A 595 -5.52 13.03 6.76
C LEU A 595 -5.39 13.86 5.48
N TRP A 596 -6.51 14.26 4.87
CA TRP A 596 -6.53 15.20 3.75
C TRP A 596 -5.87 16.53 4.14
N GLY A 597 -6.22 17.10 5.29
CA GLY A 597 -5.61 18.32 5.81
C GLY A 597 -4.11 18.18 6.04
N TYR A 598 -3.68 17.07 6.65
CA TYR A 598 -2.27 16.75 6.89
C TYR A 598 -1.47 16.69 5.59
N LEU A 599 -1.95 15.92 4.59
CA LEU A 599 -1.28 15.76 3.30
C LEU A 599 -1.28 17.06 2.49
N SER A 600 -2.39 17.81 2.46
CA SER A 600 -2.50 19.08 1.75
C SER A 600 -1.54 20.13 2.30
N VAL A 601 -1.43 20.24 3.62
CA VAL A 601 -0.44 21.13 4.28
C VAL A 601 0.99 20.69 3.93
N LYS A 602 1.28 19.39 3.96
CA LYS A 602 2.60 18.85 3.64
C LYS A 602 3.00 19.15 2.19
N GLU A 603 2.09 18.96 1.24
CA GLU A 603 2.30 19.28 -0.17
C GLU A 603 2.55 20.77 -0.40
N LEU A 604 1.75 21.65 0.22
CA LEU A 604 1.94 23.09 0.11
C LEU A 604 3.30 23.54 0.67
N LEU A 605 3.74 22.95 1.78
CA LEU A 605 5.07 23.22 2.35
C LEU A 605 6.21 22.72 1.44
N GLN A 606 6.05 21.57 0.79
CA GLN A 606 7.03 21.06 -0.19
C GLN A 606 7.05 21.91 -1.46
N SER A 607 5.89 22.29 -2.00
CA SER A 607 5.77 23.21 -3.13
C SER A 607 6.38 24.57 -2.81
N ARG A 608 6.21 25.07 -1.58
CA ARG A 608 6.88 26.28 -1.09
C ARG A 608 8.40 26.17 -1.14
N LEU A 609 8.97 25.00 -0.86
CA LEU A 609 10.42 24.76 -0.93
C LEU A 609 10.94 24.67 -2.37
N ARG A 610 10.12 24.18 -3.30
CA ARG A 610 10.43 24.08 -4.75
C ARG A 610 10.27 25.40 -5.50
N SER A 611 9.46 26.34 -4.98
CA SER A 611 9.15 27.60 -5.66
C SER A 611 10.40 28.47 -5.88
N GLY A 612 10.62 28.88 -7.12
CA GLY A 612 11.69 29.82 -7.51
C GLY A 612 11.30 31.29 -7.36
N SER A 613 10.01 31.60 -7.19
CA SER A 613 9.47 32.96 -7.13
C SER A 613 9.07 33.35 -5.71
N SER A 614 9.40 34.58 -5.30
CA SER A 614 8.98 35.06 -3.98
C SER A 614 7.47 35.20 -3.84
N ARG A 615 6.75 35.52 -4.94
CA ARG A 615 5.29 35.71 -4.92
C ARG A 615 4.56 34.38 -4.74
N GLU A 616 4.91 33.38 -5.55
CA GLU A 616 4.33 32.04 -5.45
C GLU A 616 4.61 31.42 -4.07
N ARG A 617 5.84 31.55 -3.57
CA ARG A 617 6.21 31.11 -2.22
C ARG A 617 5.37 31.77 -1.12
N GLU A 618 4.98 33.02 -1.29
CA GLU A 618 4.10 33.73 -0.35
C GLU A 618 2.65 33.22 -0.44
N THR A 619 2.12 33.03 -1.65
CA THR A 619 0.80 32.42 -1.87
C THR A 619 0.71 31.03 -1.23
N LEU A 620 1.69 30.16 -1.50
CA LEU A 620 1.76 28.81 -0.92
C LEU A 620 1.91 28.86 0.60
N SER A 621 2.66 29.82 1.15
CA SER A 621 2.79 30.01 2.60
C SER A 621 1.45 30.38 3.25
N ASN A 622 0.67 31.27 2.62
CA ASN A 622 -0.62 31.69 3.13
C ASN A 622 -1.65 30.56 3.06
N GLN A 623 -1.68 29.79 1.97
CA GLN A 623 -2.52 28.60 1.87
C GLN A 623 -2.16 27.55 2.94
N ALA A 624 -0.87 27.23 3.08
CA ALA A 624 -0.41 26.29 4.11
C ALA A 624 -0.75 26.78 5.52
N LYS A 625 -0.63 28.09 5.77
CA LYS A 625 -1.00 28.72 7.04
C LYS A 625 -2.48 28.53 7.33
N ASN A 626 -3.36 28.91 6.39
CA ASN A 626 -4.81 28.84 6.59
C ASN A 626 -5.25 27.42 6.91
N LEU A 627 -4.80 26.42 6.14
CA LEU A 627 -5.11 25.01 6.43
C LEU A 627 -4.51 24.54 7.76
N SER A 628 -3.29 24.96 8.10
CA SER A 628 -2.67 24.63 9.40
C SER A 628 -3.51 25.17 10.57
N LEU A 629 -4.07 26.38 10.44
CA LEU A 629 -4.95 26.97 11.46
C LEU A 629 -6.30 26.23 11.52
N THR A 630 -6.91 25.91 10.38
CA THR A 630 -8.18 25.14 10.32
C THR A 630 -8.09 23.81 11.05
N TYR A 631 -6.99 23.07 10.88
CA TYR A 631 -6.79 21.74 11.47
C TYR A 631 -6.02 21.74 12.80
N ASN A 632 -5.66 22.93 13.31
CA ASN A 632 -4.84 23.13 14.51
C ASN A 632 -3.46 22.46 14.44
N PHE A 633 -2.82 22.42 13.27
CA PHE A 633 -1.48 21.85 13.12
C PHE A 633 -0.39 22.88 13.44
N VAL A 634 0.55 22.48 14.29
CA VAL A 634 1.83 23.20 14.45
C VAL A 634 2.77 22.81 13.32
N THR A 635 3.06 23.78 12.45
CA THR A 635 3.85 23.60 11.23
C THR A 635 4.92 24.70 11.11
N PRO A 636 5.79 24.70 10.09
CA PRO A 636 6.77 25.77 9.92
C PRO A 636 6.18 27.19 9.78
N VAL A 637 4.88 27.33 9.49
CA VAL A 637 4.17 28.62 9.32
C VAL A 637 3.23 28.99 10.49
N THR A 638 3.02 28.08 11.44
CA THR A 638 2.22 28.32 12.65
C THR A 638 3.08 28.12 13.90
N SER A 639 2.56 28.54 15.05
CA SER A 639 3.18 28.32 16.35
C SER A 639 2.11 28.12 17.40
N MET A 640 2.41 27.28 18.39
CA MET A 640 1.54 27.05 19.52
C MET A 640 1.87 28.02 20.66
N VAL A 641 0.85 28.68 21.19
CA VAL A 641 0.92 29.63 22.31
C VAL A 641 0.07 29.10 23.45
N ILE A 642 0.56 29.18 24.67
CA ILE A 642 -0.18 28.77 25.87
C ILE A 642 -0.90 29.99 26.42
N GLU A 643 -2.21 29.88 26.59
CA GLU A 643 -3.03 30.95 27.16
C GLU A 643 -2.92 30.95 28.69
N GLN A 644 -2.87 32.15 29.27
CA GLN A 644 -3.06 32.30 30.71
C GLN A 644 -4.56 32.37 30.98
N PRO A 645 -5.09 31.64 31.98
CA PRO A 645 -6.51 31.70 32.28
C PRO A 645 -6.90 33.10 32.71
N ASP A 646 -7.93 33.67 32.07
CA ASP A 646 -8.59 34.88 32.52
C ASP A 646 -9.23 34.60 33.88
N ILE A 647 -8.82 35.36 34.90
CA ILE A 647 -9.50 35.37 36.20
C ILE A 647 -10.76 36.24 36.01
N GLN A 648 -11.85 35.63 35.55
CA GLN A 648 -13.17 36.20 35.80
C GLN A 648 -13.56 35.84 37.24
N MET A 649 -13.56 36.85 38.11
CA MET A 649 -14.20 36.72 39.42
C MET A 649 -15.71 36.65 39.20
N ASP A 650 -16.31 35.51 39.54
CA ASP A 650 -17.76 35.38 39.66
C ASP A 650 -18.32 36.46 40.60
N LYS A 651 -19.31 37.19 40.11
CA LYS A 651 -20.31 37.85 40.97
C LYS A 651 -21.59 37.01 40.95
N PRO A 652 -22.35 36.98 42.06
CA PRO A 652 -23.47 36.07 42.24
C PRO A 652 -24.64 36.38 41.31
N ARG A 653 -25.39 35.33 40.97
CA ARG A 653 -26.69 35.35 40.31
C ARG A 653 -27.75 35.88 41.27
N ASP A 654 -28.73 36.58 40.72
CA ASP A 654 -30.11 36.58 41.20
C ASP A 654 -31.01 36.18 40.02
N ASP A 655 -31.93 35.25 40.31
CA ASP A 655 -32.84 34.53 39.43
C ASP A 655 -34.19 35.26 39.22
N ASP A 656 -34.99 34.65 38.34
CA ASP A 656 -36.46 34.65 38.21
C ASP A 656 -37.13 35.65 37.24
N ALA A 657 -37.72 35.17 36.13
CA ALA A 657 -38.98 34.39 36.14
C ALA A 657 -39.44 33.98 34.72
N ASP A 658 -39.79 32.70 34.55
CA ASP A 658 -40.56 32.10 33.44
C ASP A 658 -42.06 32.52 33.47
N PRO A 659 -42.86 32.19 32.43
CA PRO A 659 -43.76 31.02 32.59
C PRO A 659 -44.03 30.15 31.33
N LEU A 660 -43.89 28.83 31.54
CA LEU A 660 -44.87 27.72 31.41
C LEU A 660 -45.48 27.30 30.05
N ASP A 661 -45.04 26.11 29.59
CA ASP A 661 -45.76 24.84 29.32
C ASP A 661 -47.16 24.80 28.65
N GLU A 662 -47.33 23.94 27.64
CA GLU A 662 -48.00 22.62 27.79
C GLU A 662 -48.04 21.77 26.49
N GLU A 663 -47.92 20.46 26.68
CA GLU A 663 -48.08 19.36 25.71
C GLU A 663 -49.51 19.22 25.15
N HIS A 664 -49.67 18.59 23.98
CA HIS A 664 -50.48 17.36 23.78
C HIS A 664 -50.43 16.92 22.30
N GLY A 665 -50.26 15.60 22.08
CA GLY A 665 -50.31 14.97 20.75
C GLY A 665 -51.64 14.26 20.46
N GLU A 666 -51.97 14.06 19.18
CA GLU A 666 -52.25 12.76 18.51
C GLU A 666 -52.81 12.94 17.08
N LYS A 667 -52.57 11.91 16.24
CA LYS A 667 -52.91 11.73 14.79
C LYS A 667 -54.41 11.33 14.62
N PRO A 668 -54.96 10.83 13.47
CA PRO A 668 -54.48 10.64 12.08
C PRO A 668 -55.52 11.03 10.98
N GLN A 669 -55.18 10.96 9.69
CA GLN A 669 -55.96 10.31 8.60
C GLN A 669 -55.47 10.66 7.18
N SER A 670 -56.00 9.92 6.22
CA SER A 670 -55.42 9.45 4.96
C SER A 670 -55.97 10.14 3.70
N LEU A 671 -55.37 9.75 2.55
CA LEU A 671 -55.91 9.67 1.18
C LEU A 671 -55.55 10.75 0.13
N HIS A 672 -54.85 10.25 -0.89
CA HIS A 672 -55.02 10.46 -2.33
C HIS A 672 -54.67 11.83 -2.96
N ARG A 673 -53.64 11.83 -3.82
CA ARG A 673 -53.74 12.51 -5.11
C ARG A 673 -52.97 11.80 -6.22
N ASN A 674 -53.64 11.78 -7.36
CA ASN A 674 -53.36 11.08 -8.61
C ASN A 674 -52.27 11.74 -9.48
N THR A 675 -51.47 10.89 -10.12
CA THR A 675 -50.99 10.91 -11.53
C THR A 675 -50.71 12.25 -12.25
N LYS A 676 -49.47 12.40 -12.78
CA LYS A 676 -49.15 12.27 -14.23
C LYS A 676 -47.65 12.50 -14.51
N GLN A 677 -47.06 11.62 -15.32
CA GLN A 677 -45.78 11.78 -16.03
C GLN A 677 -45.87 12.90 -17.09
N PRO A 678 -44.71 13.37 -17.59
CA PRO A 678 -44.39 12.99 -18.96
C PRO A 678 -42.98 12.43 -19.15
N ASP A 679 -42.93 11.51 -20.10
CA ASP A 679 -41.82 10.74 -20.64
C ASP A 679 -41.09 11.57 -21.71
N VAL A 680 -39.77 11.69 -21.64
CA VAL A 680 -38.92 12.06 -22.79
C VAL A 680 -37.67 11.20 -22.78
N SER A 681 -37.66 10.28 -23.74
CA SER A 681 -36.63 9.28 -24.00
C SER A 681 -35.43 9.89 -24.72
N VAL A 682 -34.23 9.71 -24.16
CA VAL A 682 -32.96 10.02 -24.84
C VAL A 682 -32.29 8.71 -25.26
N LYS A 683 -32.27 8.47 -26.58
CA LYS A 683 -31.64 7.32 -27.23
C LYS A 683 -30.11 7.41 -27.10
N LYS A 684 -29.50 6.36 -26.56
CA LYS A 684 -28.05 6.13 -26.59
C LYS A 684 -27.66 5.49 -27.93
N PRO A 685 -26.53 5.88 -28.57
CA PRO A 685 -26.13 5.32 -29.85
C PRO A 685 -25.44 3.97 -29.65
N GLU A 686 -26.12 2.87 -29.97
CA GLU A 686 -25.50 1.55 -30.08
C GLU A 686 -24.70 1.44 -31.38
N LYS A 687 -23.37 1.49 -31.27
CA LYS A 687 -22.48 1.03 -32.34
C LYS A 687 -22.53 -0.51 -32.38
N LYS A 688 -23.29 -1.07 -33.33
CA LYS A 688 -23.23 -2.51 -33.66
C LYS A 688 -21.84 -2.86 -34.21
N LYS A 689 -20.98 -3.46 -33.39
CA LYS A 689 -19.82 -4.22 -33.89
C LYS A 689 -20.33 -5.52 -34.50
N ILE A 690 -19.98 -5.78 -35.77
CA ILE A 690 -20.21 -7.06 -36.44
C ILE A 690 -19.16 -8.03 -35.89
N ILE A 691 -19.60 -9.00 -35.08
CA ILE A 691 -18.75 -10.02 -34.45
C ILE A 691 -18.98 -11.35 -35.18
N SER A 692 -17.91 -12.07 -35.52
CA SER A 692 -18.00 -13.47 -35.96
C SER A 692 -18.49 -14.34 -34.78
N LYS A 693 -19.54 -15.16 -34.98
CA LYS A 693 -20.25 -15.82 -33.86
C LYS A 693 -19.63 -17.13 -33.36
N THR A 694 -18.36 -17.40 -33.68
CA THR A 694 -17.68 -18.62 -33.21
C THR A 694 -17.34 -18.50 -31.72
N SER A 695 -17.93 -19.35 -30.89
CA SER A 695 -17.91 -19.24 -29.44
C SER A 695 -18.19 -20.53 -28.67
N ALA A 696 -17.88 -20.52 -27.39
CA ALA A 696 -18.27 -21.51 -26.40
C ALA A 696 -18.81 -20.77 -25.16
N ASP A 697 -20.08 -21.00 -24.81
CA ASP A 697 -20.77 -20.31 -23.70
C ASP A 697 -21.72 -21.28 -22.97
N GLY A 698 -21.53 -21.46 -21.66
CA GLY A 698 -22.31 -22.39 -20.83
C GLY A 698 -21.92 -23.86 -20.93
N ASP A 699 -22.85 -24.76 -20.58
CA ASP A 699 -22.63 -26.21 -20.37
C ASP A 699 -22.54 -27.02 -21.67
N PRO A 700 -21.33 -27.49 -22.01
CA PRO A 700 -20.43 -26.92 -23.02
C PRO A 700 -21.13 -26.87 -24.37
N HIS A 701 -21.67 -25.71 -24.65
CA HIS A 701 -22.38 -25.40 -25.87
C HIS A 701 -21.47 -24.56 -26.77
N PHE A 702 -21.15 -25.10 -27.93
CA PHE A 702 -20.33 -24.47 -28.94
C PHE A 702 -21.21 -23.93 -30.06
N VAL A 703 -20.88 -22.74 -30.54
CA VAL A 703 -21.44 -22.14 -31.74
C VAL A 703 -20.28 -21.89 -32.68
N VAL A 704 -20.38 -22.34 -33.90
CA VAL A 704 -19.39 -22.10 -34.95
C VAL A 704 -20.09 -21.34 -36.06
N ASP A 705 -19.50 -20.21 -36.43
CA ASP A 705 -19.93 -19.40 -37.56
C ASP A 705 -19.03 -19.74 -38.75
N PHE A 706 -19.64 -20.09 -39.89
CA PHE A 706 -18.95 -20.35 -41.15
C PHE A 706 -18.99 -19.07 -41.98
N PRO A 707 -17.91 -18.25 -41.99
CA PRO A 707 -17.97 -16.90 -42.54
C PRO A 707 -18.23 -16.89 -44.05
N LEU A 708 -17.68 -17.88 -44.75
CA LEU A 708 -17.83 -18.06 -46.20
C LEU A 708 -19.27 -18.39 -46.59
N SER A 709 -19.94 -19.24 -45.81
CA SER A 709 -21.31 -19.70 -46.09
C SER A 709 -22.40 -18.89 -45.34
N LYS A 710 -22.00 -17.93 -44.49
CA LYS A 710 -22.89 -17.13 -43.61
C LYS A 710 -23.85 -17.99 -42.78
N MET A 711 -23.39 -19.14 -42.29
CA MET A 711 -24.20 -20.12 -41.57
C MET A 711 -23.64 -20.41 -40.18
N ALA A 712 -24.52 -20.50 -39.18
CA ALA A 712 -24.16 -20.87 -37.81
C ALA A 712 -24.55 -22.32 -37.50
N VAL A 713 -23.63 -23.08 -36.91
CA VAL A 713 -23.83 -24.46 -36.46
C VAL A 713 -23.59 -24.51 -34.95
N CYS A 714 -24.43 -25.22 -34.20
CA CYS A 714 -24.28 -25.40 -32.76
C CYS A 714 -24.13 -26.87 -32.40
N PHE A 715 -23.31 -27.19 -31.41
CA PHE A 715 -23.14 -28.55 -30.90
C PHE A 715 -22.72 -28.54 -29.43
N ASN A 716 -22.79 -29.70 -28.78
CA ASN A 716 -22.32 -29.90 -27.42
C ASN A 716 -21.22 -30.97 -27.39
N ILE A 717 -20.29 -30.90 -26.44
CA ILE A 717 -19.29 -31.93 -26.17
C ILE A 717 -19.39 -32.38 -24.71
N ASN A 718 -19.79 -33.61 -24.43
CA ASN A 718 -19.83 -34.13 -23.06
C ASN A 718 -18.42 -34.53 -22.58
N GLY A 719 -17.59 -33.56 -22.19
CA GLY A 719 -16.28 -33.79 -21.58
C GLY A 719 -16.35 -34.01 -20.07
N GLU A 720 -15.32 -34.61 -19.50
CA GLU A 720 -15.19 -34.90 -18.07
C GLU A 720 -14.60 -33.71 -17.29
N PRO A 721 -14.96 -33.52 -16.00
CA PRO A 721 -14.32 -32.53 -15.14
C PRO A 721 -12.80 -32.76 -15.06
N GLY A 722 -12.02 -31.73 -15.39
CA GLY A 722 -10.56 -31.80 -15.42
C GLY A 722 -9.96 -31.88 -16.82
N ASP A 723 -10.74 -32.29 -17.82
CA ASP A 723 -10.29 -32.33 -19.22
C ASP A 723 -9.79 -30.96 -19.68
N VAL A 724 -8.73 -30.96 -20.48
CA VAL A 724 -8.18 -29.77 -21.11
C VAL A 724 -8.41 -29.88 -22.61
N LEU A 725 -9.24 -29.00 -23.17
CA LEU A 725 -9.64 -29.02 -24.57
C LEU A 725 -8.86 -28.00 -25.40
N ARG A 726 -8.34 -28.43 -26.56
CA ARG A 726 -7.71 -27.56 -27.56
C ARG A 726 -8.76 -26.87 -28.43
N LEU A 727 -8.96 -25.58 -28.17
CA LEU A 727 -9.99 -24.76 -28.84
C LEU A 727 -9.50 -24.22 -30.18
N VAL A 728 -8.27 -23.70 -30.23
CA VAL A 728 -7.63 -23.15 -31.44
C VAL A 728 -6.16 -23.58 -31.45
N SER A 729 -5.65 -24.01 -32.60
CA SER A 729 -4.25 -24.39 -32.80
C SER A 729 -3.78 -23.93 -34.16
N ASP A 730 -2.89 -22.95 -34.16
CA ASP A 730 -2.24 -22.40 -35.35
C ASP A 730 -0.78 -22.00 -35.01
N HIS A 731 -0.12 -22.83 -34.21
CA HIS A 731 1.17 -22.52 -33.60
C HIS A 731 2.34 -22.46 -34.60
N LYS A 732 2.29 -23.20 -35.72
CA LYS A 732 3.35 -23.21 -36.74
C LYS A 732 3.34 -21.91 -37.55
N ASN A 733 2.14 -21.40 -37.88
CA ASN A 733 1.97 -20.26 -38.78
C ASN A 733 1.83 -18.95 -37.99
N SER A 734 0.67 -18.69 -37.36
CA SER A 734 0.45 -17.46 -36.57
C SER A 734 1.13 -17.48 -35.19
N GLY A 735 1.45 -18.67 -34.68
CA GLY A 735 2.04 -18.84 -33.36
C GLY A 735 1.01 -18.93 -32.23
N VAL A 736 -0.28 -19.02 -32.54
CA VAL A 736 -1.36 -18.97 -31.53
C VAL A 736 -1.86 -20.37 -31.16
N THR A 737 -2.02 -20.65 -29.88
CA THR A 737 -2.73 -21.84 -29.36
C THR A 737 -3.61 -21.47 -28.19
N VAL A 738 -4.84 -21.99 -28.17
CA VAL A 738 -5.81 -21.75 -27.09
C VAL A 738 -6.32 -23.07 -26.53
N ASN A 739 -6.14 -23.26 -25.23
CA ASN A 739 -6.61 -24.44 -24.49
C ASN A 739 -7.54 -24.01 -23.33
N GLY A 740 -8.59 -24.78 -23.05
CA GLY A 740 -9.54 -24.52 -21.97
C GLY A 740 -9.76 -25.73 -21.06
N LYS A 741 -9.70 -25.54 -19.74
CA LYS A 741 -9.91 -26.60 -18.74
C LYS A 741 -11.34 -26.65 -18.21
N LEU A 742 -11.95 -27.82 -18.22
CA LEU A 742 -13.31 -28.06 -17.74
C LEU A 742 -13.37 -28.23 -16.21
N ILE A 743 -14.44 -27.70 -15.61
CA ILE A 743 -14.85 -27.93 -14.22
C ILE A 743 -16.29 -28.46 -14.19
N GLY A 744 -16.56 -29.40 -13.29
CA GLY A 744 -17.88 -29.99 -13.12
C GLY A 744 -18.79 -29.22 -12.16
N ALA A 745 -20.09 -29.23 -12.44
CA ALA A 745 -21.15 -28.81 -11.53
C ALA A 745 -22.24 -29.91 -11.44
N PRO A 746 -22.83 -30.14 -10.26
CA PRO A 746 -23.97 -31.03 -10.08
C PRO A 746 -25.12 -30.72 -11.06
N ALA A 747 -25.89 -31.72 -11.44
CA ALA A 747 -27.09 -31.50 -12.25
C ALA A 747 -28.21 -30.85 -11.40
N PRO A 748 -29.05 -29.98 -11.98
CA PRO A 748 -30.26 -29.50 -11.31
C PRO A 748 -31.20 -30.67 -10.97
N VAL A 749 -31.92 -30.56 -9.85
CA VAL A 749 -32.96 -31.52 -9.45
C VAL A 749 -33.99 -31.62 -10.58
N ASN A 750 -34.30 -32.84 -11.04
CA ASN A 750 -35.15 -33.19 -12.21
C ASN A 750 -34.54 -32.99 -13.61
N SER A 751 -33.21 -32.92 -13.76
CA SER A 751 -32.56 -32.88 -15.08
C SER A 751 -32.18 -34.27 -15.60
N HIS A 752 -32.42 -34.55 -16.89
CA HIS A 752 -31.94 -35.75 -17.59
C HIS A 752 -30.41 -35.78 -17.80
N LYS A 753 -29.68 -34.71 -17.45
CA LYS A 753 -28.21 -34.65 -17.58
C LYS A 753 -27.53 -35.20 -16.33
N LYS A 754 -26.52 -36.07 -16.50
CA LYS A 754 -25.75 -36.65 -15.38
C LYS A 754 -24.87 -35.62 -14.64
N GLN A 755 -24.26 -34.67 -15.36
CA GLN A 755 -23.39 -33.60 -14.81
C GLN A 755 -23.27 -32.46 -15.83
N ARG A 756 -23.00 -31.23 -15.37
CA ARG A 756 -22.69 -30.07 -16.24
C ARG A 756 -21.20 -29.74 -16.19
N THR A 757 -20.62 -29.29 -17.29
CA THR A 757 -19.21 -28.85 -17.34
C THR A 757 -19.04 -27.44 -17.89
N TYR A 758 -18.10 -26.69 -17.34
CA TYR A 758 -17.83 -25.29 -17.70
C TYR A 758 -16.33 -25.03 -17.83
N PHE A 759 -15.91 -23.99 -18.54
CA PHE A 759 -14.49 -23.59 -18.55
C PHE A 759 -14.13 -22.85 -17.25
N SER A 760 -13.20 -23.42 -16.48
CA SER A 760 -12.63 -22.80 -15.27
C SER A 760 -11.39 -21.97 -15.56
N THR A 761 -10.65 -22.34 -16.62
CA THR A 761 -9.40 -21.69 -17.01
C THR A 761 -9.26 -21.74 -18.52
N ILE A 762 -8.87 -20.62 -19.12
CA ILE A 762 -8.50 -20.54 -20.53
C ILE A 762 -7.06 -20.05 -20.60
N THR A 763 -6.26 -20.72 -21.42
CA THR A 763 -4.87 -20.33 -21.70
C THR A 763 -4.71 -19.98 -23.17
N ILE A 764 -4.05 -18.86 -23.44
CA ILE A 764 -3.69 -18.40 -24.79
C ILE A 764 -2.17 -18.31 -24.85
N MET A 765 -1.58 -19.10 -25.73
CA MET A 765 -0.14 -19.12 -25.98
C MET A 765 0.13 -18.46 -27.32
N VAL A 766 1.15 -17.60 -27.33
CA VAL A 766 1.60 -16.84 -28.50
C VAL A 766 3.09 -17.08 -28.64
N SER A 767 3.56 -17.76 -29.68
CA SER A 767 4.98 -18.05 -29.92
C SER A 767 5.69 -17.00 -30.78
N LYS A 768 4.94 -16.11 -31.47
CA LYS A 768 5.47 -15.07 -32.37
C LYS A 768 4.85 -13.69 -32.05
N PRO A 769 5.62 -12.58 -32.01
CA PRO A 769 7.07 -12.51 -32.25
C PRO A 769 7.90 -13.04 -31.09
N GLN A 770 7.35 -13.10 -29.87
CA GLN A 770 8.02 -13.66 -28.70
C GLN A 770 7.07 -14.56 -27.90
N ARG A 771 7.62 -15.66 -27.36
CA ARG A 771 6.87 -16.63 -26.53
C ARG A 771 6.25 -15.92 -25.31
N SER A 772 4.93 -15.91 -25.28
CA SER A 772 4.11 -15.37 -24.19
C SER A 772 2.94 -16.31 -23.93
N TYR A 773 2.49 -16.38 -22.68
CA TYR A 773 1.31 -17.13 -22.27
C TYR A 773 0.41 -16.28 -21.38
N ILE A 774 -0.89 -16.40 -21.63
CA ILE A 774 -1.94 -15.72 -20.88
C ILE A 774 -2.79 -16.81 -20.23
N GLU A 775 -2.89 -16.80 -18.90
CA GLU A 775 -3.78 -17.67 -18.15
C GLU A 775 -4.93 -16.84 -17.59
N ILE A 776 -6.16 -17.20 -17.94
CA ILE A 776 -7.37 -16.49 -17.57
C ILE A 776 -8.23 -17.38 -16.68
N THR A 777 -8.59 -16.84 -15.52
CA THR A 777 -9.57 -17.43 -14.59
C THR A 777 -10.71 -16.43 -14.36
N PRO A 778 -11.84 -16.83 -13.76
CA PRO A 778 -12.88 -15.88 -13.40
C PRO A 778 -12.42 -14.73 -12.49
N ARG A 779 -11.32 -14.89 -11.74
CA ARG A 779 -10.86 -13.88 -10.76
C ARG A 779 -9.67 -13.04 -11.21
N LYS A 780 -8.78 -13.61 -12.02
CA LYS A 780 -7.52 -12.96 -12.44
C LYS A 780 -7.08 -13.40 -13.83
N VAL A 781 -6.30 -12.53 -14.47
CA VAL A 781 -5.52 -12.79 -15.67
C VAL A 781 -4.04 -12.74 -15.32
N ILE A 782 -3.30 -13.78 -15.67
CA ILE A 782 -1.85 -13.83 -15.55
C ILE A 782 -1.28 -13.68 -16.96
N LEU A 783 -0.52 -12.62 -17.19
CA LEU A 783 0.24 -12.42 -18.43
C LEU A 783 1.69 -12.73 -18.13
N ASP A 784 2.23 -13.73 -18.81
CA ASP A 784 3.59 -14.19 -18.60
C ASP A 784 4.32 -14.23 -19.93
N SER A 785 5.49 -13.59 -19.96
CA SER A 785 6.23 -13.29 -21.20
C SER A 785 7.72 -13.43 -20.90
N LYS A 786 8.50 -12.34 -20.96
CA LYS A 786 9.77 -12.27 -20.21
C LYS A 786 9.54 -12.20 -18.71
N ASP A 787 8.47 -11.51 -18.32
CA ASP A 787 8.13 -11.23 -16.94
C ASP A 787 6.64 -11.49 -16.68
N ARG A 788 6.34 -12.09 -15.52
CA ARG A 788 5.00 -12.44 -15.05
C ARG A 788 4.29 -11.24 -14.43
N MET A 789 3.04 -11.01 -14.82
CA MET A 789 2.17 -9.96 -14.27
C MET A 789 0.78 -10.52 -13.99
N VAL A 790 0.13 -10.03 -12.93
CA VAL A 790 -1.19 -10.47 -12.50
C VAL A 790 -2.15 -9.28 -12.51
N LEU A 791 -3.27 -9.42 -13.23
CA LEU A 791 -4.33 -8.40 -13.33
C LEU A 791 -5.65 -8.96 -12.77
N PRO A 792 -6.42 -8.19 -12.00
CA PRO A 792 -7.72 -8.62 -11.49
C PRO A 792 -8.82 -8.56 -12.58
N CYS A 793 -9.78 -9.50 -12.55
CA CYS A 793 -10.89 -9.55 -13.53
C CYS A 793 -12.10 -8.69 -13.16
N ASP A 794 -12.19 -8.21 -11.92
CA ASP A 794 -13.31 -7.41 -11.42
C ASP A 794 -13.14 -5.90 -11.66
N LYS A 795 -11.95 -5.46 -12.05
CA LYS A 795 -11.60 -4.07 -12.39
C LYS A 795 -11.32 -3.95 -13.88
N THR A 796 -11.56 -2.77 -14.45
CA THR A 796 -11.20 -2.50 -15.85
C THR A 796 -9.71 -2.23 -15.93
N SER A 797 -9.01 -2.90 -16.85
CA SER A 797 -7.58 -2.70 -17.06
C SER A 797 -7.19 -2.96 -18.50
N ALA A 798 -6.13 -2.33 -18.97
CA ALA A 798 -5.56 -2.59 -20.28
C ALA A 798 -4.02 -2.60 -20.18
N VAL A 799 -3.43 -3.56 -20.88
CA VAL A 799 -1.98 -3.73 -20.97
C VAL A 799 -1.63 -4.03 -22.40
N GLU A 800 -0.60 -3.35 -22.92
CA GLU A 800 -0.09 -3.55 -24.27
C GLU A 800 1.42 -3.72 -24.26
N ARG A 801 1.92 -4.71 -25.02
CA ARG A 801 3.35 -4.97 -25.23
C ARG A 801 3.60 -5.76 -26.51
N ASP A 802 4.55 -5.33 -27.34
CA ASP A 802 5.10 -6.11 -28.47
C ASP A 802 4.03 -6.73 -29.40
N GLY A 803 2.94 -5.99 -29.65
CA GLY A 803 1.80 -6.42 -30.47
C GLY A 803 0.80 -7.36 -29.77
N LEU A 804 1.01 -7.70 -28.50
CA LEU A 804 0.05 -8.37 -27.63
C LEU A 804 -0.67 -7.35 -26.74
N ALA A 805 -1.99 -7.27 -26.84
CA ALA A 805 -2.80 -6.41 -26.00
C ALA A 805 -3.85 -7.23 -25.23
N VAL A 806 -3.96 -6.98 -23.93
CA VAL A 806 -4.97 -7.57 -23.05
C VAL A 806 -5.78 -6.45 -22.44
N SER A 807 -7.09 -6.45 -22.69
CA SER A 807 -8.04 -5.48 -22.14
C SER A 807 -9.11 -6.22 -21.34
N ILE A 808 -9.23 -5.91 -20.06
CA ILE A 808 -10.23 -6.42 -19.13
C ILE A 808 -11.28 -5.34 -18.95
N VAL A 809 -12.54 -5.67 -19.19
CA VAL A 809 -13.70 -4.89 -18.76
C VAL A 809 -14.24 -5.54 -17.49
N GLY A 810 -14.13 -4.83 -16.36
CA GLY A 810 -14.39 -5.38 -15.03
C GLY A 810 -15.74 -6.12 -14.94
N LYS A 811 -15.72 -7.33 -14.37
CA LYS A 811 -16.90 -8.22 -14.17
C LYS A 811 -17.66 -8.56 -15.47
N SER A 812 -17.07 -8.33 -16.64
CA SER A 812 -17.73 -8.45 -17.93
C SER A 812 -16.97 -9.40 -18.86
N ASN A 813 -15.85 -8.94 -19.43
CA ASN A 813 -15.11 -9.69 -20.44
C ASN A 813 -13.63 -9.32 -20.45
N ILE A 814 -12.81 -10.19 -21.04
CA ILE A 814 -11.40 -9.99 -21.34
C ILE A 814 -11.24 -10.09 -22.85
N THR A 815 -10.61 -9.10 -23.47
CA THR A 815 -10.24 -9.10 -24.88
C THR A 815 -8.73 -9.29 -24.98
N VAL A 816 -8.30 -10.30 -25.72
CA VAL A 816 -6.89 -10.55 -26.03
C VAL A 816 -6.70 -10.34 -27.53
N THR A 817 -5.82 -9.42 -27.89
CA THR A 817 -5.49 -9.10 -29.28
C THR A 817 -4.02 -9.43 -29.54
N VAL A 818 -3.76 -10.20 -30.60
CA VAL A 818 -2.42 -10.64 -31.02
C VAL A 818 -2.11 -10.01 -32.38
N GLN A 819 -0.99 -9.31 -32.46
CA GLN A 819 -0.48 -8.57 -33.63
C GLN A 819 -1.52 -7.60 -34.24
N GLY A 820 -2.44 -7.09 -33.43
CA GLY A 820 -3.51 -6.17 -33.86
C GLY A 820 -4.60 -6.79 -34.75
N SER A 821 -4.49 -8.07 -35.14
CA SER A 821 -5.35 -8.68 -36.15
C SER A 821 -6.18 -9.85 -35.60
N VAL A 822 -5.56 -10.75 -34.83
CA VAL A 822 -6.24 -11.88 -34.18
C VAL A 822 -6.80 -11.39 -32.86
N SER A 823 -8.10 -11.62 -32.60
CA SER A 823 -8.75 -11.13 -31.39
C SER A 823 -9.68 -12.18 -30.78
N PHE A 824 -9.48 -12.45 -29.49
CA PHE A 824 -10.29 -13.35 -28.68
C PHE A 824 -11.01 -12.56 -27.60
N VAL A 825 -12.27 -12.90 -27.35
CA VAL A 825 -13.08 -12.33 -26.27
C VAL A 825 -13.47 -13.46 -25.31
N ILE A 826 -13.09 -13.31 -24.05
CA ILE A 826 -13.40 -14.24 -22.97
C ILE A 826 -14.44 -13.58 -22.07
N LEU A 827 -15.64 -14.15 -21.98
CA LEU A 827 -16.67 -13.64 -21.08
C LEU A 827 -16.48 -14.23 -19.68
N VAL A 828 -16.60 -13.42 -18.65
CA VAL A 828 -16.58 -13.90 -17.26
C VAL A 828 -18.01 -14.06 -16.76
N HIS A 829 -18.37 -15.18 -16.17
CA HIS A 829 -19.69 -15.41 -15.61
C HIS A 829 -19.57 -15.54 -14.09
N HIS A 830 -20.07 -14.53 -13.36
CA HIS A 830 -20.08 -14.51 -11.90
C HIS A 830 -21.50 -14.64 -11.35
N TYR A 831 -21.65 -15.45 -10.31
CA TYR A 831 -22.90 -15.61 -9.58
C TYR A 831 -22.78 -15.04 -8.16
N LYS A 832 -23.66 -14.11 -7.78
CA LYS A 832 -23.68 -13.56 -6.42
C LYS A 832 -24.13 -14.60 -5.37
N ASN A 833 -25.15 -15.39 -5.72
CA ASN A 833 -25.70 -16.48 -4.89
C ASN A 833 -25.88 -17.74 -5.78
N PRO A 834 -24.81 -18.49 -6.06
CA PRO A 834 -24.89 -19.64 -6.96
C PRO A 834 -25.73 -20.77 -6.35
N ALA A 835 -26.67 -21.30 -7.13
CA ALA A 835 -27.28 -22.59 -6.82
C ALA A 835 -26.21 -23.72 -6.89
N PRO A 836 -26.43 -24.91 -6.30
CA PRO A 836 -25.44 -25.99 -6.29
C PRO A 836 -24.91 -26.41 -7.66
N TYR A 837 -25.71 -26.22 -8.72
CA TYR A 837 -25.38 -26.52 -10.12
C TYR A 837 -24.76 -25.34 -10.90
N GLN A 838 -24.54 -24.19 -10.25
CA GLN A 838 -23.92 -23.01 -10.84
C GLN A 838 -22.48 -22.86 -10.33
N ARG A 839 -21.55 -22.56 -11.25
CA ARG A 839 -20.15 -22.27 -10.95
C ARG A 839 -19.75 -21.04 -11.75
N ASP A 840 -18.92 -20.19 -11.15
CA ASP A 840 -18.24 -19.13 -11.89
C ASP A 840 -17.43 -19.77 -13.01
N HIS A 841 -17.56 -19.25 -14.22
CA HIS A 841 -16.96 -19.85 -15.41
C HIS A 841 -16.64 -18.83 -16.48
N LEU A 842 -15.99 -19.31 -17.54
CA LEU A 842 -15.58 -18.53 -18.69
C LEU A 842 -16.34 -18.96 -19.95
N GLY A 843 -16.71 -17.98 -20.77
CA GLY A 843 -17.09 -18.19 -22.16
C GLY A 843 -15.94 -17.74 -23.07
N PHE A 844 -15.76 -18.36 -24.24
CA PHE A 844 -14.70 -18.05 -25.19
C PHE A 844 -15.29 -17.69 -26.56
N TYR A 845 -14.76 -16.65 -27.21
CA TYR A 845 -15.24 -16.14 -28.50
C TYR A 845 -14.06 -15.76 -29.38
N ILE A 846 -14.13 -16.11 -30.66
CA ILE A 846 -13.18 -15.64 -31.69
C ILE A 846 -13.78 -14.38 -32.33
N SER A 847 -13.38 -13.21 -31.85
CA SER A 847 -13.92 -11.92 -32.33
C SER A 847 -13.34 -11.53 -33.70
N SER A 848 -12.08 -11.86 -33.96
CA SER A 848 -11.43 -11.67 -35.26
C SER A 848 -10.44 -12.80 -35.50
N SER A 849 -10.63 -13.54 -36.60
CA SER A 849 -9.68 -14.54 -37.09
C SER A 849 -8.67 -13.98 -38.09
N LYS A 850 -8.71 -12.68 -38.41
CA LYS A 850 -7.78 -12.04 -39.36
C LYS A 850 -6.34 -12.20 -38.84
N GLY A 851 -5.53 -13.04 -39.48
CA GLY A 851 -4.15 -13.35 -39.06
C GLY A 851 -3.94 -14.77 -38.53
N LEU A 852 -5.01 -15.54 -38.31
CA LEU A 852 -4.89 -17.00 -38.27
C LEU A 852 -4.68 -17.53 -39.70
N SER A 853 -3.98 -18.65 -39.84
CA SER A 853 -3.74 -19.29 -41.13
C SER A 853 -4.88 -20.21 -41.54
N SER A 854 -4.93 -20.59 -42.83
CA SER A 854 -5.86 -21.61 -43.34
C SER A 854 -5.70 -22.97 -42.66
N ASP A 855 -4.54 -23.23 -42.04
CA ASP A 855 -4.21 -24.48 -41.35
C ASP A 855 -4.66 -24.47 -39.88
N SER A 856 -5.37 -23.41 -39.44
CA SER A 856 -5.89 -23.31 -38.07
C SER A 856 -6.80 -24.49 -37.75
N HIS A 857 -6.49 -25.21 -36.68
CA HIS A 857 -7.21 -26.38 -36.20
C HIS A 857 -7.74 -26.19 -34.77
N GLY A 858 -8.32 -27.23 -34.19
CA GLY A 858 -8.89 -27.26 -32.84
C GLY A 858 -10.41 -27.40 -32.88
N LEU A 859 -11.06 -27.51 -31.72
CA LEU A 859 -12.52 -27.67 -31.65
C LEU A 859 -13.29 -26.52 -32.32
N LEU A 860 -12.72 -25.31 -32.33
CA LEU A 860 -13.30 -24.14 -32.99
C LEU A 860 -12.50 -23.71 -34.22
N GLY A 861 -11.17 -23.77 -34.16
CA GLY A 861 -10.29 -23.28 -35.23
C GLY A 861 -10.48 -23.99 -36.57
N GLN A 862 -10.79 -25.30 -36.57
CA GLN A 862 -10.91 -26.12 -37.78
C GLN A 862 -11.98 -25.64 -38.78
N PHE A 863 -12.93 -24.81 -38.35
CA PHE A 863 -14.04 -24.36 -39.19
C PHE A 863 -13.85 -22.97 -39.79
N LEU A 864 -12.83 -22.22 -39.39
CA LEU A 864 -12.68 -20.79 -39.74
C LEU A 864 -12.56 -20.51 -41.25
N TYR A 865 -12.02 -21.46 -42.02
CA TYR A 865 -11.76 -21.35 -43.46
C TYR A 865 -12.48 -22.42 -44.31
N HIS A 866 -13.48 -23.11 -43.73
CA HIS A 866 -14.25 -24.11 -44.45
C HIS A 866 -15.64 -23.57 -44.84
N GLU A 867 -16.22 -24.16 -45.89
CA GLU A 867 -17.60 -23.92 -46.29
C GLU A 867 -18.49 -25.08 -45.85
N VAL A 868 -19.76 -24.77 -45.59
CA VAL A 868 -20.78 -25.75 -45.26
C VAL A 868 -22.04 -25.45 -46.06
N SER A 869 -22.64 -26.49 -46.62
CA SER A 869 -23.90 -26.40 -47.36
C SER A 869 -24.96 -27.30 -46.77
N ILE A 870 -26.22 -26.98 -47.07
CA ILE A 870 -27.37 -27.79 -46.64
C ILE A 870 -27.69 -28.78 -47.76
N THR A 871 -27.95 -30.04 -47.41
CA THR A 871 -28.34 -31.09 -48.35
C THR A 871 -29.38 -32.00 -47.70
N GLU A 872 -30.26 -32.59 -48.50
CA GLU A 872 -31.22 -33.60 -48.00
C GLU A 872 -30.54 -34.96 -47.90
N MET A 873 -30.80 -35.71 -46.82
CA MET A 873 -30.25 -37.05 -46.69
C MET A 873 -30.85 -38.01 -47.73
N PRO A 874 -30.04 -38.85 -48.39
CA PRO A 874 -30.56 -39.90 -49.25
C PRO A 874 -31.41 -40.88 -48.43
N VAL A 875 -32.61 -41.20 -48.93
CA VAL A 875 -33.64 -42.03 -48.28
C VAL A 875 -33.13 -43.42 -47.82
N ASN A 876 -32.03 -43.91 -48.40
CA ASN A 876 -31.42 -45.21 -48.06
C ASN A 876 -30.59 -45.21 -46.75
N VAL A 877 -30.22 -44.05 -46.20
CA VAL A 877 -29.45 -43.97 -44.93
C VAL A 877 -30.38 -44.02 -43.70
N THR A 878 -31.60 -43.52 -43.83
CA THR A 878 -32.65 -43.53 -42.80
C THR A 878 -33.06 -44.93 -42.34
N ILE A 879 -32.85 -45.95 -43.18
CA ILE A 879 -33.21 -47.34 -42.88
C ILE A 879 -32.15 -48.03 -41.99
N HIS A 880 -30.86 -47.69 -42.15
CA HIS A 880 -29.78 -48.34 -41.41
C HIS A 880 -29.64 -47.85 -39.96
N GLU A 881 -29.94 -46.58 -39.64
CA GLU A 881 -29.90 -46.10 -38.25
C GLU A 881 -31.08 -46.60 -37.39
N ASN A 882 -32.25 -46.85 -38.01
CA ASN A 882 -33.41 -47.40 -37.32
C ASN A 882 -33.30 -48.90 -36.99
N LEU A 883 -32.42 -49.64 -37.67
CA LEU A 883 -32.17 -51.07 -37.40
C LEU A 883 -31.14 -51.31 -36.28
N LEU A 884 -30.30 -50.32 -35.95
CA LEU A 884 -29.32 -50.41 -34.86
C LEU A 884 -29.86 -49.91 -33.51
N ASN A 885 -30.84 -49.00 -33.52
CA ASN A 885 -31.52 -48.52 -32.32
C ASN A 885 -32.87 -49.23 -32.17
N GLY A 886 -32.88 -50.39 -31.50
CA GLY A 886 -34.05 -51.24 -31.31
C GLY A 886 -35.22 -50.58 -30.56
N THR A 887 -35.99 -49.74 -31.24
CA THR A 887 -37.25 -49.17 -30.76
C THR A 887 -38.31 -49.26 -31.85
N LYS A 888 -39.28 -50.17 -31.67
CA LYS A 888 -40.57 -50.13 -32.38
C LYS A 888 -41.38 -48.98 -31.80
N SER A 889 -41.61 -47.91 -32.56
CA SER A 889 -42.70 -46.98 -32.28
C SER A 889 -43.32 -46.48 -33.59
N ASN A 890 -44.62 -46.70 -33.74
CA ASN A 890 -45.47 -46.07 -34.75
C ASN A 890 -45.44 -44.55 -34.57
N GLN A 891 -44.85 -43.81 -35.51
CA GLN A 891 -45.11 -42.38 -35.70
C GLN A 891 -45.06 -42.02 -37.19
N GLU A 892 -45.90 -41.03 -37.53
CA GLU A 892 -46.13 -40.39 -38.84
C GLU A 892 -44.85 -40.03 -39.64
N PRO A 893 -44.95 -39.79 -40.96
CA PRO A 893 -43.79 -39.59 -41.83
C PRO A 893 -42.98 -38.38 -41.36
N GLN A 894 -41.77 -38.61 -40.86
CA GLN A 894 -40.85 -37.53 -40.52
C GLN A 894 -40.42 -36.81 -41.82
N SER A 895 -40.55 -35.49 -41.79
CA SER A 895 -39.97 -34.54 -42.75
C SER A 895 -38.53 -34.94 -43.13
N PRO A 896 -38.08 -34.71 -44.39
CA PRO A 896 -36.73 -35.09 -44.83
C PRO A 896 -35.68 -34.60 -43.83
N SER A 897 -34.90 -35.53 -43.27
CA SER A 897 -33.87 -35.20 -42.30
C SER A 897 -32.80 -34.36 -42.99
N THR A 898 -32.74 -33.07 -42.65
CA THR A 898 -31.76 -32.14 -43.21
C THR A 898 -30.35 -32.50 -42.74
N ALA A 899 -29.38 -32.52 -43.65
CA ALA A 899 -27.97 -32.73 -43.33
C ALA A 899 -27.12 -31.53 -43.74
N LEU A 900 -26.06 -31.30 -42.98
CA LEU A 900 -24.97 -30.40 -43.35
C LEU A 900 -23.93 -31.20 -44.12
N LYS A 901 -23.54 -30.72 -45.31
CA LYS A 901 -22.39 -31.22 -46.06
C LYS A 901 -21.18 -30.37 -45.70
N LEU A 902 -20.18 -30.99 -45.07
CA LEU A 902 -18.92 -30.37 -44.68
C LEU A 902 -17.77 -31.24 -45.19
N LYS A 903 -16.96 -30.72 -46.11
CA LYS A 903 -16.01 -31.53 -46.90
C LYS A 903 -16.79 -32.68 -47.59
N ASP A 904 -16.37 -33.93 -47.41
CA ASP A 904 -17.05 -35.14 -47.93
C ASP A 904 -18.01 -35.80 -46.91
N ARG A 905 -18.31 -35.14 -45.78
CA ARG A 905 -19.13 -35.70 -44.71
C ARG A 905 -20.55 -35.14 -44.71
N LEU A 906 -21.53 -36.03 -44.50
CA LEU A 906 -22.93 -35.67 -44.25
C LEU A 906 -23.24 -35.77 -42.75
N VAL A 907 -23.68 -34.66 -42.17
CA VAL A 907 -23.92 -34.52 -40.72
C VAL A 907 -25.41 -34.23 -40.48
N PRO A 908 -26.17 -35.11 -39.81
CA PRO A 908 -27.55 -34.82 -39.44
C PRO A 908 -27.65 -33.57 -38.56
N ALA A 909 -28.50 -32.62 -38.92
CA ALA A 909 -28.66 -31.38 -38.16
C ALA A 909 -30.12 -30.93 -38.09
N VAL A 910 -30.49 -30.28 -36.99
CA VAL A 910 -31.85 -29.75 -36.77
C VAL A 910 -31.77 -28.27 -36.47
N LYS A 911 -32.55 -27.44 -37.17
CA LYS A 911 -32.59 -26.01 -36.90
C LYS A 911 -33.13 -25.74 -35.48
N LYS A 912 -32.39 -24.98 -34.68
CA LYS A 912 -32.77 -24.58 -33.32
C LYS A 912 -32.41 -23.12 -33.07
N GLN A 913 -33.14 -22.49 -32.15
CA GLN A 913 -32.76 -21.19 -31.60
C GLN A 913 -31.99 -21.39 -30.29
N ARG A 914 -30.89 -20.66 -30.12
CA ARG A 914 -30.02 -20.73 -28.94
C ARG A 914 -29.73 -19.34 -28.39
N LYS A 915 -29.65 -19.24 -27.07
CA LYS A 915 -29.29 -18.00 -26.36
C LYS A 915 -27.79 -18.02 -26.04
N ILE A 916 -27.08 -16.95 -26.39
CA ILE A 916 -25.64 -16.75 -26.12
C ILE A 916 -25.39 -15.40 -25.43
N HIS A 917 -24.16 -15.19 -24.94
CA HIS A 917 -23.69 -13.94 -24.33
C HIS A 917 -24.55 -13.57 -23.11
N ARG A 918 -24.54 -14.45 -22.10
CA ARG A 918 -25.41 -14.37 -20.89
C ARG A 918 -26.91 -14.32 -21.24
N GLY A 919 -27.28 -14.90 -22.37
CA GLY A 919 -28.64 -14.97 -22.87
C GLY A 919 -29.21 -13.67 -23.46
N ARG A 920 -28.36 -12.66 -23.70
CA ARG A 920 -28.74 -11.39 -24.34
C ARG A 920 -28.97 -11.51 -25.83
N HIS A 921 -28.31 -12.47 -26.49
CA HIS A 921 -28.42 -12.66 -27.94
C HIS A 921 -29.06 -14.01 -28.25
N GLN A 922 -29.97 -14.02 -29.23
CA GLN A 922 -30.48 -15.25 -29.82
C GLN A 922 -29.79 -15.51 -31.15
N VAL A 923 -29.37 -16.74 -31.38
CA VAL A 923 -28.76 -17.23 -32.62
C VAL A 923 -29.57 -18.41 -33.12
N ASP A 924 -30.06 -18.29 -34.34
CA ASP A 924 -30.58 -19.42 -35.11
C ASP A 924 -29.39 -20.21 -35.63
N CYS A 925 -29.33 -21.50 -35.30
CA CYS A 925 -28.25 -22.37 -35.75
C CYS A 925 -28.74 -23.78 -36.05
N TRP A 926 -27.96 -24.47 -36.89
CA TRP A 926 -28.14 -25.89 -37.14
C TRP A 926 -27.50 -26.69 -36.01
N PHE A 927 -28.32 -27.37 -35.21
CA PHE A 927 -27.87 -28.13 -34.05
C PHE A 927 -27.50 -29.56 -34.42
N VAL A 928 -26.25 -29.93 -34.17
CA VAL A 928 -25.72 -31.28 -34.35
C VAL A 928 -25.72 -32.03 -33.00
N LYS A 929 -26.31 -33.23 -33.00
CA LYS A 929 -26.42 -34.10 -31.81
C LYS A 929 -25.16 -34.99 -31.65
N ASN A 930 -25.14 -35.83 -30.62
CA ASN A 930 -24.16 -36.91 -30.42
C ASN A 930 -22.69 -36.45 -30.38
N ASN A 931 -22.35 -35.49 -29.51
CA ASN A 931 -20.98 -35.01 -29.32
C ASN A 931 -20.30 -34.54 -30.63
N ALA A 932 -21.06 -33.90 -31.51
CA ALA A 932 -20.57 -33.40 -32.80
C ALA A 932 -19.99 -34.49 -33.71
N ALA A 933 -20.42 -35.75 -33.56
CA ALA A 933 -19.98 -36.84 -34.42
C ALA A 933 -20.16 -36.49 -35.90
N LYS A 934 -19.14 -36.81 -36.70
CA LYS A 934 -19.01 -36.46 -38.14
C LYS A 934 -18.90 -34.96 -38.46
N LEU A 935 -19.17 -34.04 -37.52
CA LEU A 935 -18.95 -32.61 -37.68
C LEU A 935 -17.48 -32.22 -37.44
N ILE A 936 -16.90 -32.69 -36.33
CA ILE A 936 -15.49 -32.49 -36.01
C ILE A 936 -14.62 -33.53 -36.72
N ASP A 937 -13.36 -33.19 -36.98
CA ASP A 937 -12.33 -34.13 -37.44
C ASP A 937 -12.01 -35.10 -36.28
N GLY A 938 -12.50 -36.35 -36.34
CA GLY A 938 -12.29 -37.38 -35.31
C GLY A 938 -13.37 -37.46 -34.21
N VAL A 939 -12.95 -37.76 -32.99
CA VAL A 939 -13.79 -37.79 -31.76
C VAL A 939 -13.30 -36.75 -30.75
N TYR A 940 -14.12 -36.41 -29.75
CA TYR A 940 -13.79 -35.34 -28.81
C TYR A 940 -12.45 -35.60 -28.06
N GLN A 941 -12.15 -36.86 -27.74
CA GLN A 941 -10.92 -37.26 -27.05
C GLN A 941 -9.66 -36.86 -27.84
N ASP A 942 -9.76 -36.73 -29.16
CA ASP A 942 -8.64 -36.31 -30.00
C ASP A 942 -8.23 -34.84 -29.79
N TYR A 943 -9.08 -34.06 -29.11
CA TYR A 943 -8.85 -32.66 -28.77
C TYR A 943 -8.49 -32.46 -27.29
N VAL A 944 -8.44 -33.54 -26.50
CA VAL A 944 -8.01 -33.51 -25.11
C VAL A 944 -6.48 -33.51 -25.07
N VAL A 945 -5.90 -32.58 -24.33
CA VAL A 945 -4.45 -32.44 -24.16
C VAL A 945 -4.03 -32.70 -22.71
N SER A 946 -2.77 -33.05 -22.52
CA SER A 946 -2.24 -33.46 -21.20
C SER A 946 -2.20 -32.29 -20.19
N HIS A 947 -1.93 -31.07 -20.66
CA HIS A 947 -1.84 -29.88 -19.81
C HIS A 947 -2.25 -28.59 -20.53
N LEU A 948 -2.58 -27.55 -19.75
CA LEU A 948 -3.03 -26.24 -20.25
C LEU A 948 -2.04 -25.57 -21.23
N PHE A 949 -0.74 -25.73 -21.03
CA PHE A 949 0.28 -25.07 -21.86
C PHE A 949 0.76 -25.90 -23.06
N ASP A 950 -0.03 -26.89 -23.51
CA ASP A 950 0.40 -27.86 -24.54
C ASP A 950 0.24 -27.26 -25.93
N THR A 951 1.36 -27.10 -26.65
CA THR A 951 1.41 -26.63 -28.04
C THR A 951 1.71 -27.73 -29.05
N THR A 952 1.96 -28.97 -28.62
CA THR A 952 2.36 -30.07 -29.52
C THR A 952 1.21 -30.52 -30.40
N THR A 953 1.44 -30.77 -31.69
CA THR A 953 0.43 -31.37 -32.57
C THR A 953 0.57 -32.89 -32.61
N ARG A 954 -0.54 -33.61 -32.77
CA ARG A 954 -0.55 -35.09 -32.82
C ARG A 954 0.27 -35.67 -34.00
N SER A 955 0.60 -34.86 -35.01
CA SER A 955 1.52 -35.22 -36.08
C SER A 955 3.00 -35.18 -35.66
N ASP A 956 3.35 -34.56 -34.54
CA ASP A 956 4.72 -34.52 -34.03
C ASP A 956 5.03 -35.77 -33.17
N THR A 957 4.02 -36.42 -32.58
CA THR A 957 4.18 -37.67 -31.81
C THR A 957 4.40 -38.93 -32.65
N SER A 958 4.23 -38.88 -33.98
CA SER A 958 4.47 -40.03 -34.86
C SER A 958 5.90 -40.12 -35.41
N ASN A 959 6.77 -39.16 -35.08
CA ASN A 959 8.19 -39.16 -35.51
C ASN A 959 9.19 -39.35 -34.34
N GLU A 960 8.71 -39.59 -33.13
CA GLU A 960 9.52 -40.03 -31.98
C GLU A 960 8.97 -41.35 -31.45
N LEU A 961 9.19 -42.42 -32.21
CA LEU A 961 9.09 -43.81 -31.76
C LEU A 961 10.26 -44.60 -32.32
#